data_AF-A0A662Q0P0-F1
#
_entry.id   AF-A0A662Q0P0-F1
#
_cell.length_a   1.000
_cell.length_b   1.000
_cell.length_c   1.000
_cell.angle_alpha   90.00
_cell.angle_beta   90.00
_cell.angle_gamma   90.00
#
_symmetry.space_group_name_H-M   'P 1'
#
loop_
_entity.id
_entity.type
_entity.pdbx_description
1 polymer ?
#
loop_
_entity_poly.entity_id
_entity_poly.type
_entity_poly.pdbx_seq_one_letter_code
_entity_poly.pdbx_strand_id
1 'polypeptide(L)'
;MTKLPIILSDIGIALILYRLARELDLDEKQSIAVVALWLFNPITYFVSSFWGMFDSIAVLFQMLAIYLLLKKRYVLAGVMIGAGAAVKVLPALLILPLAVYLWKRGEDLFKNFGVKIVLPAFLVFLFASLPFLSTPIEYLRALFQHTKSVGNFTYWMALSTVINLSNLWFVPLVAFTVIMFVIARRMKPDKHGLIWGLLLTMTSFLATSPKVNMQHVNFLIPLILVSRDLWDTKNVKRNLGLLFISATIWIISSWFILAGYSPAYIGRLYVSESYEIGLPHALMVVAGIFGGTRLIALVMDYLNLQKYDTAYPSKWNLAVYVTVVLLGLAAVLPSPSGVMLPNHPMRIAIPESPDSSFIPRSEESIDQFLKHYNVTHVVLVFSPDFVNTYEGFDPDRDVTRYFRFRIEPNRWSQADIRWLVESLKARGLTALLGVYLKAEGPIYRYGVQGFSVDWLESHRGLIGFRKVLLFNSTLSASDGRNVTYAEYFSDRLEKIIEDFGFDGVYLMAWDDWRISGDRLQHLKPLLESLRSSSSKPIFVEGPELLDRRSIMELLEESDYVVLKTAPLITKLYYAAEDNASLLNYERDLTTLLDEIPEEDRSRLLFSAYTFSFVDGWFNPAIELQLEVNRYTMIGFKEGYAIQYADRYVPYKISIKPISR
;
A
#
# COMPACT_ATOMS: atom_id res chain seq x y z
N MET A 1 -13.96 1.38 25.50
CA MET A 1 -15.12 2.20 25.07
C MET A 1 -15.25 2.32 23.55
N THR A 2 -14.17 2.33 22.77
CA THR A 2 -14.19 2.53 21.30
C THR A 2 -14.99 1.51 20.49
N LYS A 3 -15.06 0.23 20.93
CA LYS A 3 -15.82 -0.83 20.21
C LYS A 3 -17.32 -0.88 20.58
N LEU A 4 -17.74 -0.16 21.61
CA LEU A 4 -19.11 -0.25 22.14
C LEU A 4 -20.18 0.13 21.09
N PRO A 5 -20.04 1.20 20.30
CA PRO A 5 -21.02 1.53 19.26
C PRO A 5 -21.17 0.43 18.21
N ILE A 6 -20.10 -0.30 17.91
CA ILE A 6 -20.09 -1.41 16.93
C ILE A 6 -20.85 -2.60 17.51
N ILE A 7 -20.57 -2.97 18.76
CA ILE A 7 -21.26 -4.07 19.46
C ILE A 7 -22.76 -3.75 19.63
N LEU A 8 -23.12 -2.52 19.99
CA LEU A 8 -24.51 -2.09 20.07
C LEU A 8 -25.20 -2.15 18.70
N SER A 9 -24.45 -1.92 17.61
CA SER A 9 -24.98 -2.07 16.26
C SER A 9 -25.29 -3.52 15.92
N ASP A 10 -24.46 -4.48 16.33
CA ASP A 10 -24.77 -5.91 16.15
C ASP A 10 -26.04 -6.33 16.90
N ILE A 11 -26.24 -5.84 18.12
CA ILE A 11 -27.47 -6.07 18.90
C ILE A 11 -28.66 -5.44 18.17
N GLY A 12 -28.52 -4.21 17.68
CA GLY A 12 -29.55 -3.53 16.90
C GLY A 12 -29.92 -4.30 15.63
N ILE A 13 -28.93 -4.84 14.91
CA ILE A 13 -29.15 -5.68 13.73
C ILE A 13 -29.93 -6.92 14.12
N ALA A 14 -29.54 -7.61 15.19
CA ALA A 14 -30.21 -8.81 15.66
C ALA A 14 -31.70 -8.56 15.93
N LEU A 15 -32.03 -7.45 16.62
CA LEU A 15 -33.40 -7.04 16.89
C LEU A 15 -34.20 -6.76 15.61
N ILE A 16 -33.59 -6.10 14.62
CA ILE A 16 -34.23 -5.83 13.33
C ILE A 16 -34.38 -7.10 12.49
N LEU A 17 -33.40 -8.00 12.52
CA LEU A 17 -33.46 -9.29 11.83
C LEU A 17 -34.59 -10.17 12.35
N TYR A 18 -34.81 -10.21 13.67
CA TYR A 18 -35.98 -10.89 14.23
C TYR A 18 -37.28 -10.33 13.64
N ARG A 19 -37.44 -9.01 13.61
CA ARG A 19 -38.64 -8.36 13.05
C ARG A 19 -38.80 -8.61 11.55
N LEU A 20 -37.70 -8.57 10.80
CA LEU A 20 -37.70 -8.87 9.36
C LEU A 20 -38.05 -10.33 9.09
N ALA A 21 -37.51 -11.27 9.87
CA ALA A 21 -37.82 -12.69 9.76
C ALA A 21 -39.34 -12.93 9.92
N ARG A 22 -39.97 -12.31 10.92
CA ARG A 22 -41.42 -12.37 11.12
C ARG A 22 -42.21 -11.71 9.99
N GLU A 23 -41.75 -10.56 9.50
CA GLU A 23 -42.37 -9.88 8.35
C GLU A 23 -42.29 -10.71 7.05
N LEU A 24 -41.27 -11.56 6.94
CA LEU A 24 -41.01 -12.46 5.82
C LEU A 24 -41.54 -13.88 6.06
N ASP A 25 -42.50 -14.02 6.96
CA ASP A 25 -43.25 -15.25 7.24
C ASP A 25 -42.40 -16.42 7.75
N LEU A 26 -41.22 -16.15 8.31
CA LEU A 26 -40.44 -17.18 9.02
C LEU A 26 -41.09 -17.50 10.36
N ASP A 27 -41.08 -18.77 10.75
CA ASP A 27 -41.62 -19.22 12.03
C ASP A 27 -40.78 -18.70 13.21
N GLU A 28 -41.27 -18.91 14.44
CA GLU A 28 -40.60 -18.40 15.64
C GLU A 28 -39.21 -18.99 15.82
N LYS A 29 -39.06 -20.30 15.56
CA LYS A 29 -37.78 -21.00 15.71
C LYS A 29 -36.78 -20.51 14.68
N GLN A 30 -37.21 -20.32 13.44
CA GLN A 30 -36.41 -19.75 12.37
C GLN A 30 -35.99 -18.32 12.71
N SER A 31 -36.90 -17.50 13.23
CA SER A 31 -36.62 -16.11 13.62
C SER A 31 -35.60 -16.02 14.75
N ILE A 32 -35.70 -16.88 15.76
CA ILE A 32 -34.68 -17.00 16.83
C ILE A 32 -33.35 -17.49 16.27
N ALA A 33 -33.38 -18.47 15.36
CA ALA A 33 -32.17 -18.99 14.72
C ALA A 33 -31.47 -17.92 13.87
N VAL A 34 -32.20 -17.03 13.18
CA VAL A 34 -31.63 -15.87 12.47
C VAL A 34 -30.85 -14.97 13.44
N VAL A 35 -31.44 -14.65 14.60
CA VAL A 35 -30.80 -13.83 15.64
C VAL A 35 -29.52 -14.50 16.16
N ALA A 36 -29.61 -15.79 16.51
CA ALA A 36 -28.49 -16.54 17.04
C ALA A 36 -27.36 -16.67 16.01
N LEU A 37 -27.69 -16.98 14.76
CA LEU A 37 -26.71 -17.08 13.67
C LEU A 37 -26.05 -15.74 13.37
N TRP A 38 -26.71 -14.60 13.57
CA TRP A 38 -26.06 -13.30 13.43
C TRP A 38 -25.10 -13.00 14.58
N LEU A 39 -25.57 -13.11 15.83
CA LEU A 39 -24.81 -12.71 17.02
C LEU A 39 -23.63 -13.64 17.31
N PHE A 40 -23.78 -14.94 17.03
CA PHE A 40 -22.77 -15.96 17.33
C PHE A 40 -22.03 -16.45 16.09
N ASN A 41 -22.18 -15.79 14.95
CA ASN A 41 -21.36 -16.06 13.78
C ASN A 41 -19.91 -15.61 14.04
N PRO A 42 -18.91 -16.49 13.82
CA PRO A 42 -17.50 -16.16 14.05
C PRO A 42 -17.02 -14.96 13.22
N ILE A 43 -17.60 -14.73 12.03
CA ILE A 43 -17.26 -13.58 11.19
C ILE A 43 -17.70 -12.27 11.86
N THR A 44 -19.00 -12.16 12.16
CA THR A 44 -19.59 -10.94 12.76
C THR A 44 -18.89 -10.62 14.07
N TYR A 45 -18.83 -11.61 14.97
CA TYR A 45 -18.25 -11.47 16.30
C TYR A 45 -16.78 -11.06 16.26
N PHE A 46 -15.98 -11.66 15.36
CA PHE A 46 -14.58 -11.27 15.20
C PHE A 46 -14.44 -9.87 14.62
N VAL A 47 -15.11 -9.56 13.51
CA VAL A 47 -15.00 -8.27 12.81
C VAL A 47 -15.41 -7.11 13.72
N SER A 48 -16.48 -7.26 14.51
CA SER A 48 -16.97 -6.21 15.40
C SER A 48 -16.23 -6.14 16.73
N SER A 49 -16.19 -7.24 17.49
CA SER A 49 -15.81 -7.23 18.90
C SER A 49 -14.30 -7.40 19.09
N PHE A 50 -13.64 -8.19 18.24
CA PHE A 50 -12.20 -8.42 18.30
C PHE A 50 -11.43 -7.42 17.45
N TRP A 51 -11.74 -7.35 16.16
CA TRP A 51 -11.05 -6.47 15.22
C TRP A 51 -11.44 -5.00 15.41
N GLY A 52 -12.71 -4.71 15.70
CA GLY A 52 -13.19 -3.33 15.88
C GLY A 52 -13.48 -2.62 14.56
N MET A 53 -13.72 -3.36 13.49
CA MET A 53 -14.16 -2.79 12.21
C MET A 53 -15.64 -2.40 12.30
N PHE A 54 -15.95 -1.17 11.88
CA PHE A 54 -17.24 -0.53 12.07
C PHE A 54 -18.31 -0.91 11.02
N ASP A 55 -18.08 -1.97 10.24
CA ASP A 55 -18.99 -2.45 9.20
C ASP A 55 -20.41 -2.71 9.75
N SER A 56 -20.53 -3.20 10.98
CA SER A 56 -21.83 -3.41 11.65
C SER A 56 -22.68 -2.15 11.77
N ILE A 57 -22.08 -0.96 11.87
CA ILE A 57 -22.84 0.30 11.89
C ILE A 57 -23.54 0.51 10.53
N ALA A 58 -22.83 0.30 9.42
CA ALA A 58 -23.40 0.42 8.08
C ALA A 58 -24.43 -0.69 7.81
N VAL A 59 -24.20 -1.91 8.29
CA VAL A 59 -25.15 -3.03 8.18
C VAL A 59 -26.43 -2.76 8.98
N LEU A 60 -26.35 -2.12 10.15
CA LEU A 60 -27.54 -1.71 10.91
C LEU A 60 -28.43 -0.77 10.08
N PHE A 61 -27.83 0.26 9.49
CA PHE A 61 -28.56 1.18 8.61
C PHE A 61 -29.11 0.46 7.36
N GLN A 62 -28.36 -0.48 6.78
CA GLN A 62 -28.84 -1.32 5.68
C GLN A 62 -30.11 -2.09 6.07
N MET A 63 -30.10 -2.80 7.20
CA MET A 63 -31.24 -3.62 7.62
C MET A 63 -32.43 -2.77 8.06
N LEU A 64 -32.19 -1.61 8.69
CA LEU A 64 -33.23 -0.62 9.00
C LEU A 64 -33.89 -0.07 7.72
N ALA A 65 -33.10 0.24 6.69
CA ALA A 65 -33.63 0.68 5.41
C ALA A 65 -34.58 -0.36 4.81
N ILE A 66 -34.17 -1.63 4.76
CA ILE A 66 -34.98 -2.73 4.25
C ILE A 66 -36.28 -2.89 5.06
N TYR A 67 -36.19 -2.86 6.38
CA TYR A 67 -37.37 -2.92 7.25
C TYR A 67 -38.36 -1.78 6.98
N LEU A 68 -37.87 -0.54 6.86
CA LEU A 68 -38.69 0.63 6.57
C LEU A 68 -39.30 0.59 5.17
N LEU A 69 -38.59 0.03 4.18
CA LEU A 69 -39.10 -0.18 2.82
C LEU A 69 -40.28 -1.15 2.79
N LEU A 70 -40.18 -2.27 3.52
CA LEU A 70 -41.30 -3.21 3.66
C LEU A 70 -42.51 -2.57 4.34
N LYS A 71 -42.29 -1.61 5.24
CA LYS A 71 -43.33 -0.78 5.85
C LYS A 71 -43.77 0.42 5.00
N LYS A 72 -43.32 0.52 3.74
CA LYS A 72 -43.61 1.62 2.79
C LYS A 72 -43.21 3.02 3.31
N ARG A 73 -42.27 3.11 4.25
CA ARG A 73 -41.73 4.37 4.79
C ARG A 73 -40.53 4.83 3.97
N TYR A 74 -40.78 5.16 2.69
CA TYR A 74 -39.74 5.40 1.69
C TYR A 74 -38.72 6.49 2.07
N VAL A 75 -39.18 7.63 2.62
CA VAL A 75 -38.29 8.73 3.04
C VAL A 75 -37.30 8.28 4.10
N LEU A 76 -37.79 7.63 5.16
CA LEU A 76 -36.92 7.13 6.22
C LEU A 76 -35.98 6.03 5.72
N ALA A 77 -36.44 5.20 4.78
CA ALA A 77 -35.56 4.23 4.13
C ALA A 77 -34.42 4.91 3.35
N GLY A 78 -34.73 5.96 2.59
CA GLY A 78 -33.71 6.77 1.90
C GLY A 78 -32.71 7.38 2.87
N VAL A 79 -33.18 7.95 3.99
CA VAL A 79 -32.31 8.47 5.07
C VAL A 79 -31.37 7.40 5.60
N MET A 80 -31.88 6.19 5.89
CA MET A 80 -31.05 5.07 6.38
C MET A 80 -30.05 4.59 5.31
N ILE A 81 -30.43 4.55 4.02
CA ILE A 81 -29.49 4.21 2.92
C ILE A 81 -28.36 5.24 2.87
N GLY A 82 -28.67 6.54 2.93
CA GLY A 82 -27.67 7.61 2.92
C GLY A 82 -26.73 7.56 4.13
N ALA A 83 -27.27 7.33 5.33
CA ALA A 83 -26.47 7.16 6.54
C ALA A 83 -25.54 5.93 6.45
N GLY A 84 -26.07 4.79 5.98
CA GLY A 84 -25.27 3.59 5.72
C GLY A 84 -24.16 3.83 4.71
N ALA A 85 -24.49 4.47 3.57
CA ALA A 85 -23.56 4.82 2.51
C ALA A 85 -22.43 5.76 2.96
N ALA A 86 -22.74 6.70 3.87
CA ALA A 86 -21.77 7.62 4.45
C ALA A 86 -20.76 6.91 5.37
N VAL A 87 -21.19 5.86 6.07
CA VAL A 87 -20.31 5.01 6.87
C VAL A 87 -19.47 4.08 5.97
N LYS A 88 -20.12 3.39 5.02
CA LYS A 88 -19.51 2.52 4.01
C LYS A 88 -20.36 2.55 2.75
N VAL A 89 -19.77 2.64 1.56
CA VAL A 89 -20.54 2.82 0.31
C VAL A 89 -21.49 1.65 -0.04
N LEU A 90 -21.27 0.43 0.50
CA LEU A 90 -22.01 -0.79 0.13
C LEU A 90 -23.56 -0.71 0.25
N PRO A 91 -24.17 -0.10 1.28
CA PRO A 91 -25.63 0.04 1.37
C PRO A 91 -26.24 0.87 0.23
N ALA A 92 -25.46 1.68 -0.51
CA ALA A 92 -25.98 2.38 -1.69
C ALA A 92 -26.42 1.41 -2.80
N LEU A 93 -25.87 0.18 -2.84
CA LEU A 93 -26.24 -0.85 -3.83
C LEU A 93 -27.72 -1.26 -3.72
N LEU A 94 -28.37 -1.03 -2.57
CA LEU A 94 -29.80 -1.31 -2.38
C LEU A 94 -30.68 -0.52 -3.36
N ILE A 95 -30.23 0.67 -3.80
CA ILE A 95 -30.97 1.54 -4.71
C ILE A 95 -31.31 0.83 -6.04
N LEU A 96 -30.41 -0.03 -6.53
CA LEU A 96 -30.57 -0.68 -7.84
C LEU A 96 -31.78 -1.62 -7.91
N PRO A 97 -31.90 -2.68 -7.07
CA PRO A 97 -33.08 -3.54 -7.08
C PRO A 97 -34.34 -2.83 -6.59
N LEU A 98 -34.24 -1.74 -5.80
CA LEU A 98 -35.41 -0.96 -5.38
C LEU A 98 -36.09 -0.23 -6.54
N ALA A 99 -35.30 0.32 -7.47
CA ALA A 99 -35.83 0.92 -8.69
C ALA A 99 -36.66 -0.09 -9.49
N VAL A 100 -36.12 -1.30 -9.69
CA VAL A 100 -36.79 -2.39 -10.39
C VAL A 100 -38.05 -2.83 -9.64
N TYR A 101 -37.99 -2.92 -8.31
CA TYR A 101 -39.10 -3.39 -7.48
C TYR A 101 -40.30 -2.44 -7.57
N LEU A 102 -40.06 -1.13 -7.43
CA LEU A 102 -41.10 -0.11 -7.53
C LEU A 102 -41.65 -0.02 -8.96
N TRP A 103 -40.77 -0.11 -9.97
CA TRP A 103 -41.17 -0.11 -11.38
C TRP A 103 -42.13 -1.27 -11.69
N LYS A 104 -41.78 -2.50 -11.29
CA LYS A 104 -42.60 -3.70 -11.52
C LYS A 104 -43.91 -3.69 -10.73
N ARG A 105 -43.99 -2.93 -9.64
CA ARG A 105 -45.24 -2.70 -8.89
C ARG A 105 -46.11 -1.60 -9.51
N GLY A 106 -45.66 -0.96 -10.59
CA GLY A 106 -46.36 0.16 -11.22
C GLY A 106 -46.37 1.42 -10.35
N GLU A 107 -45.44 1.55 -9.40
CA GLU A 107 -45.34 2.75 -8.58
C GLU A 107 -44.66 3.89 -9.36
N ASP A 108 -45.04 5.13 -9.04
CA ASP A 108 -44.43 6.33 -9.60
C ASP A 108 -42.94 6.41 -9.21
N LEU A 109 -42.06 6.15 -10.17
CA LEU A 109 -40.61 6.15 -9.96
C LEU A 109 -40.07 7.54 -9.65
N PHE A 110 -40.63 8.61 -10.22
CA PHE A 110 -40.15 9.95 -9.91
C PHE A 110 -40.44 10.27 -8.44
N LYS A 111 -41.68 10.06 -8.01
CA LYS A 111 -42.12 10.38 -6.65
C LYS A 111 -41.61 9.40 -5.59
N ASN A 112 -41.84 8.09 -5.78
CA ASN A 112 -41.55 7.10 -4.73
C ASN A 112 -40.10 6.63 -4.73
N PHE A 113 -39.41 6.64 -5.88
CA PHE A 113 -37.99 6.29 -5.94
C PHE A 113 -37.09 7.53 -5.92
N GLY A 114 -37.25 8.46 -6.88
CA GLY A 114 -36.42 9.67 -6.98
C GLY A 114 -36.53 10.58 -5.76
N VAL A 115 -37.73 11.12 -5.51
CA VAL A 115 -37.96 12.12 -4.45
C VAL A 115 -37.95 11.50 -3.06
N LYS A 116 -38.50 10.31 -2.87
CA LYS A 116 -38.63 9.71 -1.54
C LYS A 116 -37.50 8.78 -1.13
N ILE A 117 -36.65 8.27 -2.03
CA ILE A 117 -35.55 7.36 -1.65
C ILE A 117 -34.20 8.00 -2.02
N VAL A 118 -33.99 8.29 -3.30
CA VAL A 118 -32.69 8.76 -3.80
C VAL A 118 -32.32 10.14 -3.25
N LEU A 119 -33.25 11.10 -3.27
CA LEU A 119 -32.99 12.45 -2.76
C LEU A 119 -32.65 12.46 -1.25
N PRO A 120 -33.41 11.83 -0.34
CA PRO A 120 -33.03 11.74 1.07
C PRO A 120 -31.69 11.03 1.29
N ALA A 121 -31.41 9.94 0.56
CA ALA A 121 -30.14 9.24 0.65
C ALA A 121 -28.96 10.16 0.25
N PHE A 122 -29.12 10.88 -0.86
CA PHE A 122 -28.13 11.84 -1.34
C PHE A 122 -27.91 12.98 -0.35
N LEU A 123 -28.98 13.58 0.20
CA LEU A 123 -28.88 14.69 1.14
C LEU A 123 -28.18 14.29 2.44
N VAL A 124 -28.45 13.10 2.97
CA VAL A 124 -27.78 12.60 4.18
C VAL A 124 -26.30 12.30 3.91
N PHE A 125 -26.00 11.66 2.76
CA PHE A 125 -24.62 11.43 2.36
C PHE A 125 -23.86 12.75 2.20
N LEU A 126 -24.44 13.71 1.46
CA LEU A 126 -23.87 15.03 1.25
C LEU A 126 -23.64 15.79 2.55
N PHE A 127 -24.60 15.72 3.50
CA PHE A 127 -24.47 16.33 4.81
C PHE A 127 -23.24 15.78 5.57
N ALA A 128 -23.05 14.46 5.56
CA ALA A 128 -21.86 13.83 6.14
C ALA A 128 -20.56 14.22 5.42
N SER A 129 -20.63 14.50 4.11
CA SER A 129 -19.50 14.93 3.30
C SER A 129 -19.15 16.42 3.40
N LEU A 130 -20.01 17.27 3.99
CA LEU A 130 -19.85 18.74 4.01
C LEU A 130 -18.45 19.23 4.41
N PRO A 131 -17.80 18.70 5.48
CA PRO A 131 -16.48 19.18 5.90
C PRO A 131 -15.38 18.99 4.85
N PHE A 132 -15.57 18.06 3.90
CA PHE A 132 -14.58 17.69 2.89
C PHE A 132 -14.83 18.34 1.53
N LEU A 133 -15.89 19.15 1.40
CA LEU A 133 -16.22 19.82 0.14
C LEU A 133 -15.33 21.03 -0.16
N SER A 134 -14.49 21.46 0.78
CA SER A 134 -13.44 22.48 0.55
C SER A 134 -12.30 21.96 -0.33
N THR A 135 -12.08 20.65 -0.37
CA THR A 135 -11.08 19.94 -1.20
C THR A 135 -11.74 18.80 -1.99
N PRO A 136 -12.69 19.13 -2.91
CA PRO A 136 -13.60 18.14 -3.48
C PRO A 136 -12.89 17.12 -4.39
N ILE A 137 -11.79 17.51 -5.05
CA ILE A 137 -11.03 16.61 -5.94
C ILE A 137 -10.30 15.56 -5.10
N GLU A 138 -9.64 15.98 -4.02
CA GLU A 138 -8.94 15.13 -3.07
C GLU A 138 -9.93 14.18 -2.37
N TYR A 139 -11.07 14.71 -1.93
CA TYR A 139 -12.14 13.92 -1.33
C TYR A 139 -12.67 12.85 -2.27
N LEU A 140 -12.99 13.20 -3.52
CA LEU A 140 -13.44 12.22 -4.53
C LEU A 140 -12.35 11.19 -4.84
N ARG A 141 -11.08 11.61 -4.95
CA ARG A 141 -9.96 10.66 -5.13
C ARG A 141 -9.86 9.68 -3.96
N ALA A 142 -10.01 10.14 -2.72
CA ALA A 142 -10.00 9.29 -1.54
C ALA A 142 -11.19 8.30 -1.54
N LEU A 143 -12.40 8.76 -1.88
CA LEU A 143 -13.58 7.89 -2.01
C LEU A 143 -13.39 6.79 -3.06
N PHE A 144 -12.71 7.08 -4.17
CA PHE A 144 -12.50 6.14 -5.29
C PHE A 144 -11.13 5.45 -5.32
N GLN A 145 -10.26 5.67 -4.32
CA GLN A 145 -8.89 5.14 -4.26
C GLN A 145 -8.83 3.61 -4.28
N HIS A 146 -9.89 2.95 -3.79
CA HIS A 146 -9.94 1.48 -3.67
C HIS A 146 -10.18 0.73 -4.98
N THR A 147 -10.20 1.40 -6.13
CA THR A 147 -10.40 0.80 -7.46
C THR A 147 -9.20 -0.01 -7.99
N LYS A 148 -8.01 0.13 -7.38
CA LYS A 148 -6.76 -0.44 -7.90
C LYS A 148 -6.21 -1.65 -7.16
N SER A 149 -6.76 -2.01 -6.00
CA SER A 149 -6.22 -3.12 -5.19
C SER A 149 -7.14 -4.33 -5.19
N VAL A 150 -6.56 -5.51 -5.07
CA VAL A 150 -7.29 -6.76 -4.89
C VAL A 150 -7.58 -6.95 -3.40
N GLY A 151 -8.69 -7.61 -3.09
CA GLY A 151 -9.05 -7.95 -1.71
C GLY A 151 -8.51 -9.32 -1.30
N ASN A 152 -8.49 -9.58 0.01
CA ASN A 152 -7.90 -10.82 0.55
C ASN A 152 -8.87 -12.00 0.65
N PHE A 153 -10.13 -11.82 0.24
CA PHE A 153 -11.19 -12.81 0.35
C PHE A 153 -11.94 -12.95 -0.98
N THR A 154 -11.19 -13.16 -2.05
CA THR A 154 -11.70 -13.32 -3.42
C THR A 154 -10.82 -14.24 -4.25
N TYR A 155 -11.41 -14.92 -5.23
CA TYR A 155 -10.68 -15.74 -6.20
C TYR A 155 -9.82 -14.88 -7.15
N TRP A 156 -10.11 -13.57 -7.27
CA TRP A 156 -9.28 -12.64 -8.04
C TRP A 156 -7.84 -12.56 -7.54
N MET A 157 -7.58 -12.90 -6.27
CA MET A 157 -6.23 -13.02 -5.71
C MET A 157 -5.35 -13.99 -6.50
N ALA A 158 -5.90 -15.10 -6.99
CA ALA A 158 -5.16 -16.06 -7.78
C ALA A 158 -4.90 -15.56 -9.22
N LEU A 159 -5.82 -14.75 -9.77
CA LEU A 159 -5.70 -14.22 -11.14
C LEU A 159 -4.81 -12.98 -11.23
N SER A 160 -4.73 -12.18 -10.16
CA SER A 160 -4.03 -10.88 -10.18
C SER A 160 -2.53 -10.94 -10.34
N THR A 161 -1.95 -12.11 -10.17
CA THR A 161 -0.51 -12.38 -10.23
C THR A 161 -0.05 -12.82 -11.61
N VAL A 162 -0.97 -13.38 -12.40
CA VAL A 162 -0.74 -13.79 -13.79
C VAL A 162 -1.26 -12.75 -14.78
N ILE A 163 -2.24 -11.95 -14.37
CA ILE A 163 -2.85 -10.93 -15.21
C ILE A 163 -2.86 -9.59 -14.47
N ASN A 164 -2.38 -8.56 -15.15
CA ASN A 164 -2.53 -7.19 -14.67
C ASN A 164 -4.02 -6.79 -14.69
N LEU A 165 -4.69 -6.90 -13.54
CA LEU A 165 -6.13 -6.61 -13.42
C LEU A 165 -6.49 -5.16 -13.74
N SER A 166 -5.53 -4.23 -13.71
CA SER A 166 -5.78 -2.86 -14.16
C SER A 166 -6.18 -2.80 -15.64
N ASN A 167 -5.79 -3.79 -16.46
CA ASN A 167 -6.19 -3.90 -17.86
C ASN A 167 -7.58 -4.56 -18.04
N LEU A 168 -8.14 -5.16 -17.00
CA LEU A 168 -9.41 -5.91 -17.02
C LEU A 168 -10.49 -5.30 -16.12
N TRP A 169 -10.37 -4.02 -15.76
CA TRP A 169 -11.31 -3.33 -14.87
C TRP A 169 -12.77 -3.42 -15.34
N PHE A 170 -13.00 -3.56 -16.64
CA PHE A 170 -14.34 -3.68 -17.24
C PHE A 170 -14.99 -5.06 -17.04
N VAL A 171 -14.22 -6.14 -16.83
CA VAL A 171 -14.76 -7.51 -16.74
C VAL A 171 -15.72 -7.66 -15.53
N PRO A 172 -15.33 -7.27 -14.29
CA PRO A 172 -16.25 -7.22 -13.16
C PRO A 172 -17.52 -6.42 -13.42
N LEU A 173 -17.40 -5.25 -14.09
CA LEU A 173 -18.51 -4.35 -14.36
C LEU A 173 -19.50 -4.95 -15.36
N VAL A 174 -19.00 -5.56 -16.44
CA VAL A 174 -19.83 -6.25 -17.44
C VAL A 174 -20.53 -7.45 -16.81
N ALA A 175 -19.81 -8.29 -16.06
CA ALA A 175 -20.40 -9.44 -15.37
C ALA A 175 -21.51 -9.00 -14.38
N PHE A 176 -21.24 -7.98 -13.56
CA PHE A 176 -22.22 -7.42 -12.65
C PHE A 176 -23.45 -6.88 -13.38
N THR A 177 -23.25 -6.12 -14.47
CA THR A 177 -24.33 -5.54 -15.27
C THR A 177 -25.23 -6.61 -15.90
N VAL A 178 -24.64 -7.69 -16.43
CA VAL A 178 -25.39 -8.83 -16.98
C VAL A 178 -26.25 -9.47 -15.89
N ILE A 179 -25.70 -9.69 -14.69
CA ILE A 179 -26.48 -10.27 -13.59
C ILE A 179 -27.57 -9.31 -13.13
N MET A 180 -27.30 -8.01 -13.04
CA MET A 180 -28.31 -6.99 -12.73
C MET A 180 -29.46 -6.98 -13.73
N PHE A 181 -29.19 -7.20 -15.01
CA PHE A 181 -30.23 -7.35 -16.02
C PHE A 181 -31.08 -8.62 -15.81
N VAL A 182 -30.45 -9.73 -15.44
CA VAL A 182 -31.15 -10.97 -15.10
C VAL A 182 -32.03 -10.78 -13.85
N ILE A 183 -31.51 -10.12 -12.81
CA ILE A 183 -32.29 -9.73 -11.62
C ILE A 183 -33.49 -8.89 -12.04
N ALA A 184 -33.26 -7.85 -12.85
CA ALA A 184 -34.32 -6.95 -13.31
C ALA A 184 -35.45 -7.71 -14.02
N ARG A 185 -35.12 -8.72 -14.84
CA ARG A 185 -36.12 -9.57 -15.52
C ARG A 185 -36.83 -10.56 -14.59
N ARG A 186 -36.11 -11.26 -13.72
CA ARG A 186 -36.65 -12.38 -12.93
C ARG A 186 -37.29 -11.98 -11.59
N MET A 187 -36.96 -10.80 -11.06
CA MET A 187 -37.43 -10.38 -9.75
C MET A 187 -38.95 -10.25 -9.71
N LYS A 188 -39.60 -10.87 -8.72
CA LYS A 188 -41.05 -10.76 -8.50
C LYS A 188 -41.38 -9.46 -7.74
N PRO A 189 -42.52 -8.80 -8.04
CA PRO A 189 -42.94 -7.56 -7.38
C PRO A 189 -43.56 -7.78 -5.98
N ASP A 190 -43.04 -8.73 -5.20
CA ASP A 190 -43.49 -9.06 -3.84
C ASP A 190 -42.35 -8.89 -2.81
N LYS A 191 -42.65 -9.05 -1.51
CA LYS A 191 -41.66 -8.87 -0.43
C LYS A 191 -40.48 -9.84 -0.53
N HIS A 192 -40.71 -11.09 -0.95
CA HIS A 192 -39.65 -12.08 -1.10
C HIS A 192 -38.81 -11.82 -2.35
N GLY A 193 -39.45 -11.39 -3.45
CA GLY A 193 -38.78 -10.95 -4.66
C GLY A 193 -37.87 -9.74 -4.41
N LEU A 194 -38.30 -8.79 -3.58
CA LEU A 194 -37.45 -7.68 -3.14
C LEU A 194 -36.21 -8.19 -2.38
N ILE A 195 -36.39 -9.03 -1.36
CA ILE A 195 -35.27 -9.60 -0.60
C ILE A 195 -34.32 -10.39 -1.50
N TRP A 196 -34.87 -11.20 -2.41
CA TRP A 196 -34.08 -11.94 -3.41
C TRP A 196 -33.27 -11.00 -4.31
N GLY A 197 -33.86 -9.89 -4.79
CA GLY A 197 -33.16 -8.89 -5.60
C GLY A 197 -32.06 -8.16 -4.85
N LEU A 198 -32.31 -7.77 -3.60
CA LEU A 198 -31.32 -7.13 -2.71
C LEU A 198 -30.15 -8.06 -2.41
N LEU A 199 -30.45 -9.31 -2.02
CA LEU A 199 -29.48 -10.35 -1.74
C LEU A 199 -28.62 -10.64 -2.97
N LEU A 200 -29.25 -10.86 -4.13
CA LEU A 200 -28.52 -11.24 -5.33
C LEU A 200 -27.70 -10.07 -5.87
N THR A 201 -28.15 -8.83 -5.73
CA THR A 201 -27.34 -7.63 -6.03
C THR A 201 -26.08 -7.60 -5.17
N MET A 202 -26.21 -7.76 -3.85
CA MET A 202 -25.07 -7.76 -2.93
C MET A 202 -24.12 -8.93 -3.20
N THR A 203 -24.65 -10.16 -3.31
CA THR A 203 -23.84 -11.35 -3.62
C THR A 203 -23.12 -11.20 -4.95
N SER A 204 -23.79 -10.69 -5.99
CA SER A 204 -23.19 -10.51 -7.32
C SER A 204 -22.07 -9.48 -7.29
N PHE A 205 -22.26 -8.35 -6.59
CA PHE A 205 -21.22 -7.35 -6.42
C PHE A 205 -19.97 -7.96 -5.75
N LEU A 206 -20.15 -8.72 -4.66
CA LEU A 206 -19.04 -9.38 -3.99
C LEU A 206 -18.45 -10.53 -4.83
N ALA A 207 -19.25 -11.22 -5.63
CA ALA A 207 -18.75 -12.29 -6.49
C ALA A 207 -17.95 -11.76 -7.68
N THR A 208 -18.28 -10.60 -8.24
CA THR A 208 -17.58 -10.06 -9.41
C THR A 208 -16.46 -9.10 -9.04
N SER A 209 -16.51 -8.43 -7.90
CA SER A 209 -15.52 -7.42 -7.50
C SER A 209 -14.14 -8.02 -7.19
N PRO A 210 -13.04 -7.43 -7.69
CA PRO A 210 -11.69 -7.78 -7.29
C PRO A 210 -11.35 -7.29 -5.89
N LYS A 211 -12.08 -6.30 -5.34
CA LYS A 211 -11.84 -5.74 -4.01
C LYS A 211 -12.82 -6.29 -2.97
N VAL A 212 -12.63 -7.54 -2.58
CA VAL A 212 -13.42 -8.17 -1.51
C VAL A 212 -12.52 -8.64 -0.37
N ASN A 213 -12.75 -8.03 0.80
CA ASN A 213 -12.16 -8.45 2.06
C ASN A 213 -13.20 -9.20 2.87
N MET A 214 -12.73 -10.01 3.81
CA MET A 214 -13.57 -10.90 4.61
C MET A 214 -14.73 -10.16 5.31
N GLN A 215 -14.49 -8.96 5.86
CA GLN A 215 -15.51 -8.15 6.54
C GLN A 215 -16.71 -7.79 5.67
N HIS A 216 -16.54 -7.70 4.34
CA HIS A 216 -17.64 -7.32 3.43
C HIS A 216 -18.76 -8.39 3.42
N VAL A 217 -18.46 -9.61 3.84
CA VAL A 217 -19.44 -10.69 3.98
C VAL A 217 -20.52 -10.34 5.01
N ASN A 218 -20.24 -9.43 5.97
CA ASN A 218 -21.24 -8.95 6.95
C ASN A 218 -22.41 -8.19 6.31
N PHE A 219 -22.24 -7.62 5.11
CA PHE A 219 -23.34 -6.99 4.38
C PHE A 219 -24.28 -8.01 3.71
N LEU A 220 -23.77 -9.23 3.47
CA LEU A 220 -24.48 -10.32 2.80
C LEU A 220 -25.18 -11.27 3.77
N ILE A 221 -24.51 -11.68 4.86
CA ILE A 221 -25.04 -12.61 5.86
C ILE A 221 -26.48 -12.30 6.30
N PRO A 222 -26.82 -11.07 6.75
CA PRO A 222 -28.16 -10.77 7.23
C PRO A 222 -29.22 -10.92 6.14
N LEU A 223 -28.88 -10.64 4.87
CA LEU A 223 -29.78 -10.85 3.73
C LEU A 223 -30.04 -12.34 3.49
N ILE A 224 -29.00 -13.18 3.56
CA ILE A 224 -29.15 -14.64 3.46
C ILE A 224 -30.00 -15.18 4.60
N LEU A 225 -29.76 -14.75 5.85
CA LEU A 225 -30.46 -15.25 7.02
C LEU A 225 -31.99 -15.04 6.95
N VAL A 226 -32.43 -13.89 6.44
CA VAL A 226 -33.86 -13.58 6.28
C VAL A 226 -34.45 -14.05 4.94
N SER A 227 -33.62 -14.62 4.05
CA SER A 227 -34.09 -15.15 2.77
C SER A 227 -34.83 -16.47 2.96
N ARG A 228 -35.88 -16.69 2.17
CA ARG A 228 -36.61 -17.97 2.15
C ARG A 228 -35.72 -19.12 1.64
N ASP A 229 -34.86 -18.83 0.66
CA ASP A 229 -33.99 -19.82 0.02
C ASP A 229 -33.02 -20.48 1.01
N LEU A 230 -32.56 -19.75 2.04
CA LEU A 230 -31.75 -20.35 3.10
C LEU A 230 -32.49 -21.50 3.77
N TRP A 231 -33.78 -21.38 4.03
CA TRP A 231 -34.55 -22.36 4.79
C TRP A 231 -34.99 -23.55 3.93
N ASP A 232 -35.29 -23.29 2.66
CA ASP A 232 -35.84 -24.27 1.72
C ASP A 232 -34.75 -25.03 0.93
N THR A 233 -33.60 -24.40 0.65
CA THR A 233 -32.60 -24.93 -0.29
C THR A 233 -31.35 -25.44 0.43
N LYS A 234 -31.07 -26.75 0.31
CA LYS A 234 -29.88 -27.38 0.93
C LYS A 234 -28.55 -26.79 0.44
N ASN A 235 -28.47 -26.43 -0.84
CA ASN A 235 -27.25 -25.87 -1.43
C ASN A 235 -26.88 -24.53 -0.80
N VAL A 236 -27.86 -23.64 -0.61
CA VAL A 236 -27.66 -22.33 0.03
C VAL A 236 -27.15 -22.50 1.47
N LYS A 237 -27.76 -23.40 2.25
CA LYS A 237 -27.30 -23.71 3.63
C LYS A 237 -25.84 -24.16 3.65
N ARG A 238 -25.47 -25.09 2.75
CA ARG A 238 -24.11 -25.62 2.71
C ARG A 238 -23.10 -24.59 2.22
N ASN A 239 -23.42 -23.80 1.20
CA ASN A 239 -22.52 -22.75 0.72
C ASN A 239 -22.33 -21.65 1.77
N LEU A 240 -23.35 -21.30 2.54
CA LEU A 240 -23.22 -20.43 3.71
C LEU A 240 -22.31 -21.05 4.79
N GLY A 241 -22.51 -22.33 5.12
CA GLY A 241 -21.67 -23.05 6.08
C GLY A 241 -20.20 -23.12 5.65
N LEU A 242 -19.95 -23.41 4.37
CA LEU A 242 -18.59 -23.42 3.80
C LEU A 242 -17.97 -22.02 3.79
N LEU A 243 -18.75 -20.97 3.54
CA LEU A 243 -18.30 -19.59 3.65
C LEU A 243 -17.86 -19.27 5.08
N PHE A 244 -18.62 -19.69 6.10
CA PHE A 244 -18.26 -19.54 7.51
C PHE A 244 -16.99 -20.31 7.88
N ILE A 245 -16.86 -21.57 7.43
CA ILE A 245 -15.64 -22.37 7.64
C ILE A 245 -14.43 -21.67 7.02
N SER A 246 -14.54 -21.24 5.76
CA SER A 246 -13.48 -20.53 5.05
C SER A 246 -13.07 -19.26 5.79
N ALA A 247 -14.03 -18.46 6.21
CA ALA A 247 -13.78 -17.23 6.92
C ALA A 247 -13.15 -17.47 8.31
N THR A 248 -13.54 -18.54 9.00
CA THR A 248 -12.96 -18.93 10.29
C THR A 248 -11.51 -19.38 10.14
N ILE A 249 -11.19 -20.18 9.12
CA ILE A 249 -9.82 -20.56 8.79
C ILE A 249 -8.99 -19.30 8.48
N TRP A 250 -9.54 -18.38 7.69
CA TRP A 250 -8.89 -17.12 7.37
C TRP A 250 -8.57 -16.30 8.64
N ILE A 251 -9.52 -16.17 9.57
CA ILE A 251 -9.31 -15.48 10.87
C ILE A 251 -8.20 -16.16 11.67
N ILE A 252 -8.31 -17.47 11.89
CA ILE A 252 -7.35 -18.23 12.70
C ILE A 252 -5.95 -18.09 12.11
N SER A 253 -5.80 -18.26 10.80
CA SER A 253 -4.55 -18.05 10.11
C SER A 253 -4.00 -16.63 10.28
N SER A 254 -4.85 -15.60 10.14
CA SER A 254 -4.44 -14.21 10.34
C SER A 254 -3.93 -13.94 11.76
N TRP A 255 -4.50 -14.60 12.77
CA TRP A 255 -4.06 -14.51 14.15
C TRP A 255 -2.65 -15.08 14.34
N PHE A 256 -2.37 -16.24 13.75
CA PHE A 256 -1.02 -16.83 13.80
C PHE A 256 0.01 -16.00 13.05
N ILE A 257 -0.36 -15.41 11.91
CA ILE A 257 0.52 -14.50 11.15
C ILE A 257 0.85 -13.25 11.97
N LEU A 258 -0.12 -12.74 12.73
CA LEU A 258 0.03 -11.56 13.58
C LEU A 258 0.47 -11.88 15.01
N ALA A 259 0.81 -13.13 15.34
CA ALA A 259 1.16 -13.51 16.71
C ALA A 259 2.43 -12.81 17.23
N GLY A 260 3.33 -12.40 16.33
CA GLY A 260 4.51 -11.59 16.64
C GLY A 260 4.31 -10.08 16.49
N TYR A 261 3.11 -9.61 16.17
CA TYR A 261 2.86 -8.19 15.93
C TYR A 261 3.12 -7.36 17.19
N SER A 262 4.09 -6.47 17.12
CA SER A 262 4.38 -5.53 18.20
C SER A 262 3.44 -4.32 18.12
N PRO A 263 2.74 -3.95 19.22
CA PRO A 263 1.93 -2.74 19.29
C PRO A 263 2.69 -1.45 18.96
N ALA A 264 4.03 -1.44 19.04
CA ALA A 264 4.85 -0.30 18.62
C ALA A 264 4.66 0.05 17.13
N TYR A 265 4.18 -0.90 16.32
CA TYR A 265 3.91 -0.72 14.89
C TYR A 265 2.46 -0.29 14.59
N ILE A 266 1.64 0.06 15.57
CA ILE A 266 0.28 0.58 15.29
C ILE A 266 0.36 1.81 14.38
N GLY A 267 -0.38 1.76 13.28
CA GLY A 267 -0.35 2.81 12.24
C GLY A 267 0.83 2.70 11.27
N ARG A 268 1.69 1.69 11.42
CA ARG A 268 2.86 1.41 10.57
C ARG A 268 2.71 0.01 9.94
N LEU A 269 3.43 -0.25 8.86
CA LEU A 269 3.54 -1.61 8.34
C LEU A 269 4.48 -2.42 9.26
N TYR A 270 3.99 -3.52 9.80
CA TYR A 270 4.81 -4.50 10.52
C TYR A 270 5.32 -5.53 9.53
N VAL A 271 6.64 -5.67 9.40
CA VAL A 271 7.25 -6.71 8.59
C VAL A 271 7.42 -7.94 9.48
N SER A 272 6.65 -8.99 9.24
CA SER A 272 6.77 -10.24 10.00
C SER A 272 8.23 -10.68 10.12
N GLU A 273 8.63 -11.07 11.32
CA GLU A 273 9.99 -11.54 11.64
C GLU A 273 10.49 -12.68 10.74
N SER A 274 9.57 -13.39 10.08
CA SER A 274 9.89 -14.30 9.01
C SER A 274 9.06 -13.96 7.77
N TYR A 275 9.77 -13.74 6.66
CA TYR A 275 9.21 -13.92 5.31
C TYR A 275 8.98 -15.41 5.00
N GLU A 276 9.25 -16.30 5.96
CA GLU A 276 8.94 -17.71 5.83
C GLU A 276 7.43 -17.87 5.88
N ILE A 277 6.88 -18.10 4.69
CA ILE A 277 5.49 -18.45 4.49
C ILE A 277 5.26 -19.81 5.15
N GLY A 278 4.91 -19.77 6.43
CA GLY A 278 4.46 -20.95 7.16
C GLY A 278 3.07 -21.40 6.71
N LEU A 279 2.65 -22.56 7.20
CA LEU A 279 1.31 -23.11 6.99
C LEU A 279 0.16 -22.09 7.18
N PRO A 280 0.20 -21.17 8.18
CA PRO A 280 -0.85 -20.16 8.34
C PRO A 280 -1.06 -19.26 7.11
N HIS A 281 0.03 -18.83 6.45
CA HIS A 281 -0.03 -17.97 5.26
C HIS A 281 -0.70 -18.70 4.09
N ALA A 282 -0.28 -19.93 3.82
CA ALA A 282 -0.88 -20.75 2.77
C ALA A 282 -2.37 -20.99 3.03
N LEU A 283 -2.74 -21.36 4.26
CA LEU A 283 -4.15 -21.56 4.64
C LEU A 283 -4.98 -20.28 4.54
N MET A 284 -4.43 -19.11 4.87
CA MET A 284 -5.11 -17.84 4.70
C MET A 284 -5.42 -17.56 3.22
N VAL A 285 -4.46 -17.77 2.33
CA VAL A 285 -4.64 -17.59 0.87
C VAL A 285 -5.68 -18.58 0.33
N VAL A 286 -5.55 -19.86 0.67
CA VAL A 286 -6.51 -20.92 0.27
C VAL A 286 -7.93 -20.56 0.74
N ALA A 287 -8.07 -20.14 1.99
CA ALA A 287 -9.35 -19.75 2.57
C ALA A 287 -9.93 -18.48 1.92
N GLY A 288 -9.08 -17.51 1.55
CA GLY A 288 -9.52 -16.30 0.85
C GLY A 288 -10.07 -16.61 -0.54
N ILE A 289 -9.33 -17.40 -1.32
CA ILE A 289 -9.73 -17.86 -2.66
C ILE A 289 -11.00 -18.69 -2.58
N PHE A 290 -11.03 -19.70 -1.70
CA PHE A 290 -12.17 -20.59 -1.54
C PHE A 290 -13.43 -19.83 -1.12
N GLY A 291 -13.31 -18.89 -0.18
CA GLY A 291 -14.37 -17.98 0.22
C GLY A 291 -14.94 -17.18 -0.96
N GLY A 292 -14.07 -16.63 -1.81
CA GLY A 292 -14.46 -15.98 -3.06
C GLY A 292 -15.27 -16.89 -3.98
N THR A 293 -14.87 -18.16 -4.14
CA THR A 293 -15.64 -19.10 -4.97
C THR A 293 -17.03 -19.41 -4.41
N ARG A 294 -17.22 -19.35 -3.08
CA ARG A 294 -18.54 -19.54 -2.46
C ARG A 294 -19.50 -18.41 -2.83
N LEU A 295 -19.01 -17.19 -3.02
CA LEU A 295 -19.83 -16.07 -3.49
C LEU A 295 -20.37 -16.34 -4.91
N ILE A 296 -19.54 -16.86 -5.81
CA ILE A 296 -20.00 -17.30 -7.15
C ILE A 296 -21.03 -18.43 -7.02
N ALA A 297 -20.74 -19.43 -6.17
CA ALA A 297 -21.66 -20.56 -5.95
C ALA A 297 -23.05 -20.09 -5.49
N LEU A 298 -23.09 -19.12 -4.56
CA LEU A 298 -24.34 -18.50 -4.10
C LEU A 298 -25.06 -17.79 -5.25
N VAL A 299 -24.38 -16.99 -6.08
CA VAL A 299 -25.01 -16.37 -7.27
C VAL A 299 -25.65 -17.43 -8.17
N MET A 300 -24.94 -18.53 -8.42
CA MET A 300 -25.46 -19.63 -9.26
C MET A 300 -26.65 -20.35 -8.61
N ASP A 301 -26.63 -20.55 -7.29
CA ASP A 301 -27.74 -21.15 -6.54
C ASP A 301 -29.00 -20.26 -6.64
N TYR A 302 -28.89 -18.97 -6.33
CA TYR A 302 -30.04 -18.04 -6.39
C TYR A 302 -30.59 -17.81 -7.80
N LEU A 303 -29.76 -18.00 -8.84
CA LEU A 303 -30.19 -17.95 -10.23
C LEU A 303 -30.68 -19.30 -10.78
N ASN A 304 -30.63 -20.38 -9.98
CA ASN A 304 -30.93 -21.75 -10.37
C ASN A 304 -30.13 -22.20 -11.62
N LEU A 305 -28.85 -21.81 -11.69
CA LEU A 305 -27.96 -22.15 -12.81
C LEU A 305 -27.16 -23.43 -12.58
N GLN A 306 -27.15 -23.96 -11.35
CA GLN A 306 -26.42 -25.17 -11.02
C GLN A 306 -27.14 -26.42 -11.56
N LYS A 307 -26.55 -27.09 -12.55
CA LYS A 307 -26.90 -28.48 -12.90
C LYS A 307 -26.29 -29.49 -11.92
N TYR A 308 -25.18 -29.13 -11.28
CA TYR A 308 -24.46 -29.94 -10.31
C TYR A 308 -24.08 -29.09 -9.11
N ASP A 309 -24.13 -29.74 -7.96
CA ASP A 309 -23.80 -29.14 -6.69
C ASP A 309 -22.31 -28.85 -6.56
N THR A 310 -21.94 -27.57 -6.62
CA THR A 310 -20.53 -27.13 -6.58
C THR A 310 -19.87 -27.34 -5.22
N ALA A 311 -20.66 -27.58 -4.18
CA ALA A 311 -20.16 -27.89 -2.85
C ALA A 311 -20.04 -29.40 -2.59
N TYR A 312 -20.45 -30.24 -3.54
CA TYR A 312 -20.15 -31.67 -3.52
C TYR A 312 -18.74 -31.93 -4.09
N PRO A 313 -17.89 -32.74 -3.41
CA PRO A 313 -16.55 -33.07 -3.86
C PRO A 313 -16.58 -34.09 -5.00
N SER A 314 -16.96 -33.64 -6.20
CA SER A 314 -16.71 -34.40 -7.42
C SER A 314 -15.22 -34.29 -7.80
N LYS A 315 -14.68 -35.30 -8.49
CA LYS A 315 -13.28 -35.27 -8.98
C LYS A 315 -12.97 -34.00 -9.80
N TRP A 316 -13.96 -33.48 -10.54
CA TRP A 316 -13.83 -32.27 -11.35
C TRP A 316 -13.86 -30.99 -10.50
N ASN A 317 -14.77 -30.88 -9.53
CA ASN A 317 -14.82 -29.74 -8.63
C ASN A 317 -13.54 -29.66 -7.79
N LEU A 318 -13.07 -30.80 -7.28
CA LEU A 318 -11.83 -30.89 -6.52
C LEU A 318 -10.63 -30.50 -7.38
N ALA A 319 -10.55 -30.99 -8.63
CA ALA A 319 -9.48 -30.60 -9.56
C ALA A 319 -9.47 -29.09 -9.80
N VAL A 320 -10.62 -28.47 -10.08
CA VAL A 320 -10.71 -27.01 -10.28
C VAL A 320 -10.28 -26.25 -9.02
N TYR A 321 -10.74 -26.65 -7.83
CA TYR A 321 -10.33 -25.99 -6.59
C TYR A 321 -8.84 -26.14 -6.34
N VAL A 322 -8.29 -27.35 -6.50
CA VAL A 322 -6.86 -27.62 -6.34
C VAL A 322 -6.06 -26.80 -7.35
N THR A 323 -6.46 -26.73 -8.62
CA THR A 323 -5.77 -25.93 -9.63
C THR A 323 -5.80 -24.44 -9.30
N VAL A 324 -6.96 -23.87 -8.94
CA VAL A 324 -7.08 -22.44 -8.59
C VAL A 324 -6.28 -22.12 -7.33
N VAL A 325 -6.28 -23.03 -6.34
CA VAL A 325 -5.51 -22.88 -5.11
C VAL A 325 -4.01 -23.01 -5.36
N LEU A 326 -3.55 -23.99 -6.12
CA LEU A 326 -2.13 -24.17 -6.46
C LEU A 326 -1.61 -23.01 -7.29
N LEU A 327 -2.39 -22.54 -8.28
CA LEU A 327 -2.07 -21.32 -9.02
C LEU A 327 -1.99 -20.12 -8.07
N GLY A 328 -2.96 -19.96 -7.17
CA GLY A 328 -2.96 -18.90 -6.15
C GLY A 328 -1.78 -18.97 -5.17
N LEU A 329 -1.36 -20.16 -4.76
CA LEU A 329 -0.20 -20.35 -3.89
C LEU A 329 1.11 -20.05 -4.65
N ALA A 330 1.30 -20.61 -5.85
CA ALA A 330 2.49 -20.32 -6.66
C ALA A 330 2.60 -18.83 -7.05
N ALA A 331 1.47 -18.15 -7.12
CA ALA A 331 1.31 -16.75 -7.45
C ALA A 331 1.64 -15.78 -6.31
N VAL A 332 1.15 -16.08 -5.11
CA VAL A 332 1.20 -15.16 -3.95
C VAL A 332 2.46 -15.41 -3.12
N LEU A 333 2.99 -16.63 -3.16
CA LEU A 333 4.15 -17.02 -2.37
C LEU A 333 5.43 -16.80 -3.18
N PRO A 334 6.24 -15.75 -2.90
CA PRO A 334 7.58 -15.61 -3.49
C PRO A 334 8.44 -16.86 -3.24
N SER A 335 9.49 -17.04 -4.05
CA SER A 335 10.48 -18.08 -3.77
C SER A 335 11.00 -17.94 -2.33
N PRO A 336 11.25 -19.04 -1.60
CA PRO A 336 11.68 -18.96 -0.19
C PRO A 336 12.93 -18.12 0.06
N SER A 337 13.75 -17.94 -0.99
CA SER A 337 14.97 -17.14 -1.00
C SER A 337 14.75 -15.65 -1.25
N GLY A 338 13.61 -15.24 -1.82
CA GLY A 338 13.39 -13.87 -2.28
C GLY A 338 14.43 -13.41 -3.30
N VAL A 339 14.81 -12.13 -3.25
CA VAL A 339 15.93 -11.56 -4.00
C VAL A 339 17.22 -11.83 -3.24
N MET A 340 18.14 -12.56 -3.86
CA MET A 340 19.41 -12.96 -3.31
C MET A 340 20.53 -12.02 -3.81
N LEU A 341 20.99 -11.13 -2.94
CA LEU A 341 22.08 -10.19 -3.19
C LEU A 341 23.44 -10.83 -2.88
N PRO A 342 24.52 -10.41 -3.56
CA PRO A 342 25.87 -10.88 -3.26
C PRO A 342 26.33 -10.46 -1.85
N ASN A 343 27.23 -11.25 -1.27
CA ASN A 343 27.85 -10.94 0.02
C ASN A 343 29.11 -10.11 -0.20
N HIS A 344 28.91 -8.85 -0.56
CA HIS A 344 30.00 -7.88 -0.71
C HIS A 344 30.36 -7.24 0.65
N PRO A 345 31.60 -6.73 0.79
CA PRO A 345 32.02 -6.00 1.99
C PRO A 345 31.14 -4.78 2.30
N MET A 346 30.78 -4.01 1.27
CA MET A 346 29.93 -2.83 1.42
C MET A 346 28.50 -3.14 0.97
N ARG A 347 27.59 -3.17 1.96
CA ARG A 347 26.15 -3.33 1.75
C ARG A 347 25.47 -2.14 2.37
N ILE A 348 25.06 -1.18 1.54
CA ILE A 348 24.50 0.08 1.99
C ILE A 348 22.98 -0.01 1.91
N ALA A 349 22.26 0.30 2.99
CA ALA A 349 20.81 0.50 2.94
C ALA A 349 20.48 1.99 2.95
N ILE A 350 19.65 2.40 1.99
CA ILE A 350 19.20 3.79 1.85
C ILE A 350 17.67 3.79 1.97
N PRO A 351 17.10 3.93 3.18
CA PRO A 351 15.68 4.19 3.35
C PRO A 351 15.28 5.52 2.68
N GLU A 352 14.04 5.64 2.23
CA GLU A 352 13.50 6.91 1.71
C GLU A 352 13.66 8.07 2.72
N SER A 353 13.52 7.76 4.00
CA SER A 353 13.75 8.63 5.15
C SER A 353 13.87 7.81 6.43
N PRO A 354 14.39 8.34 7.55
CA PRO A 354 14.43 7.63 8.82
C PRO A 354 13.08 7.00 9.23
N ASP A 355 11.95 7.70 9.02
CA ASP A 355 10.63 7.21 9.41
C ASP A 355 10.11 6.04 8.53
N SER A 356 10.64 5.86 7.32
CA SER A 356 10.23 4.75 6.44
C SER A 356 10.70 3.40 6.96
N SER A 357 11.78 3.37 7.76
CA SER A 357 12.40 2.13 8.26
C SER A 357 12.48 2.00 9.77
N PHE A 358 12.59 3.12 10.49
CA PHE A 358 12.82 3.10 11.93
C PHE A 358 11.66 3.71 12.71
N ILE A 359 11.60 3.43 14.01
CA ILE A 359 10.67 4.06 14.95
C ILE A 359 11.53 4.81 15.98
N PRO A 360 11.25 6.10 16.28
CA PRO A 360 12.03 6.86 17.26
C PRO A 360 12.14 6.08 18.58
N ARG A 361 13.36 5.97 19.13
CA ARG A 361 13.65 5.31 20.40
C ARG A 361 13.23 3.84 20.50
N SER A 362 13.08 3.14 19.38
CA SER A 362 12.74 1.72 19.33
C SER A 362 13.92 0.88 18.85
N GLU A 363 14.63 0.26 19.78
CA GLU A 363 15.69 -0.72 19.47
C GLU A 363 15.13 -1.90 18.65
N GLU A 364 13.89 -2.32 18.93
CA GLU A 364 13.18 -3.36 18.18
C GLU A 364 13.10 -3.05 16.68
N SER A 365 12.87 -1.77 16.31
CA SER A 365 12.81 -1.36 14.90
C SER A 365 14.15 -1.45 14.19
N ILE A 366 15.25 -1.21 14.91
CA ILE A 366 16.60 -1.36 14.37
C ILE A 366 16.91 -2.84 14.15
N ASP A 367 16.62 -3.68 15.15
CA ASP A 367 16.88 -5.13 15.06
C ASP A 367 16.07 -5.78 13.92
N GLN A 368 14.80 -5.37 13.74
CA GLN A 368 13.96 -5.82 12.64
C GLN A 368 14.53 -5.38 11.28
N PHE A 369 14.96 -4.12 11.16
CA PHE A 369 15.58 -3.60 9.93
C PHE A 369 16.84 -4.39 9.56
N LEU A 370 17.72 -4.64 10.53
CA LEU A 370 18.97 -5.38 10.31
C LEU A 370 18.72 -6.85 9.97
N LYS A 371 17.72 -7.48 10.60
CA LYS A 371 17.27 -8.83 10.26
C LYS A 371 16.74 -8.89 8.82
N HIS A 372 16.10 -7.82 8.35
CA HIS A 372 15.52 -7.77 6.99
C HIS A 372 16.57 -7.53 5.90
N TYR A 373 17.52 -6.61 6.11
CA TYR A 373 18.43 -6.15 5.06
C TYR A 373 19.86 -6.68 5.17
N ASN A 374 20.33 -7.12 6.35
CA ASN A 374 21.70 -7.58 6.59
C ASN A 374 22.76 -6.69 5.91
N VAL A 375 22.91 -5.47 6.42
CA VAL A 375 23.76 -4.42 5.83
C VAL A 375 24.93 -4.05 6.72
N THR A 376 25.93 -3.39 6.13
CA THR A 376 27.10 -2.86 6.84
C THR A 376 27.04 -1.34 7.00
N HIS A 377 26.28 -0.65 6.13
CA HIS A 377 26.10 0.80 6.16
C HIS A 377 24.61 1.16 6.09
N VAL A 378 24.23 2.24 6.78
CA VAL A 378 22.87 2.82 6.73
C VAL A 378 22.98 4.31 6.44
N VAL A 379 22.25 4.77 5.44
CA VAL A 379 22.18 6.20 5.09
C VAL A 379 20.89 6.79 5.66
N LEU A 380 21.00 7.76 6.56
CA LEU A 380 19.83 8.49 7.08
C LEU A 380 19.61 9.74 6.24
N VAL A 381 18.54 9.75 5.45
CA VAL A 381 18.35 10.74 4.38
C VAL A 381 17.47 11.92 4.81
N PHE A 382 17.91 13.14 4.49
CA PHE A 382 17.22 14.39 4.77
C PHE A 382 17.13 15.29 3.53
N SER A 383 16.20 16.23 3.58
CA SER A 383 16.12 17.34 2.62
C SER A 383 17.33 18.26 2.68
N PRO A 384 17.62 19.02 1.62
CA PRO A 384 18.68 20.03 1.66
C PRO A 384 18.40 21.15 2.68
N ASP A 385 17.13 21.42 3.01
CA ASP A 385 16.77 22.43 4.01
C ASP A 385 17.08 22.02 5.45
N PHE A 386 17.25 20.72 5.72
CA PHE A 386 17.79 20.28 7.00
C PHE A 386 19.20 20.85 7.20
N VAL A 387 20.01 20.82 6.14
CA VAL A 387 21.36 21.40 6.11
C VAL A 387 21.27 22.91 6.12
N ASN A 388 20.51 23.53 5.22
CA ASN A 388 20.48 24.99 5.07
C ASN A 388 20.05 25.74 6.32
N THR A 389 19.14 25.14 7.10
CA THR A 389 18.54 25.76 8.29
C THR A 389 19.15 25.22 9.60
N TYR A 390 20.25 24.48 9.52
CA TYR A 390 20.94 24.00 10.70
C TYR A 390 21.69 25.15 11.40
N GLU A 391 21.41 25.32 12.68
CA GLU A 391 21.96 26.40 13.53
C GLU A 391 22.73 25.83 14.74
N GLY A 392 22.90 24.50 14.80
CA GLY A 392 23.46 23.77 15.93
C GLY A 392 22.50 22.74 16.50
N PHE A 393 23.04 21.84 17.33
CA PHE A 393 22.27 20.76 17.93
C PHE A 393 21.29 21.28 18.99
N ASP A 394 20.01 21.03 18.76
CA ASP A 394 18.91 21.30 19.69
C ASP A 394 18.08 20.01 19.84
N PRO A 395 18.15 19.33 21.01
CA PRO A 395 17.58 18.00 21.19
C PRO A 395 16.07 17.95 20.92
N ASP A 396 15.34 19.04 21.15
CA ASP A 396 13.88 19.09 21.02
C ASP A 396 13.41 19.55 19.62
N ARG A 397 14.33 19.98 18.75
CA ARG A 397 14.00 20.51 17.42
C ARG A 397 13.45 19.42 16.51
N ASP A 398 12.25 19.65 15.98
CA ASP A 398 11.55 18.73 15.07
C ASP A 398 12.26 18.67 13.71
N VAL A 399 12.57 17.45 13.26
CA VAL A 399 13.21 17.16 11.97
C VAL A 399 12.29 16.47 10.96
N THR A 400 11.08 16.09 11.37
CA THR A 400 10.12 15.32 10.55
C THR A 400 9.77 16.01 9.24
N ARG A 401 9.77 17.36 9.24
CA ARG A 401 9.48 18.16 8.05
C ARG A 401 10.50 17.98 6.92
N TYR A 402 11.70 17.51 7.25
CA TYR A 402 12.80 17.29 6.32
C TYR A 402 12.86 15.86 5.75
N PHE A 403 11.92 15.00 6.14
CA PHE A 403 11.82 13.65 5.60
C PHE A 403 11.00 13.63 4.31
N ARG A 404 11.50 12.89 3.32
CA ARG A 404 10.78 12.59 2.07
C ARG A 404 9.59 11.67 2.31
N PHE A 405 9.76 10.67 3.17
CA PHE A 405 8.68 9.79 3.65
C PHE A 405 8.39 10.08 5.12
N ARG A 406 7.11 10.29 5.47
CA ARG A 406 6.69 10.48 6.86
C ARG A 406 5.27 9.95 7.11
N ILE A 407 5.06 9.47 8.33
CA ILE A 407 3.75 9.09 8.84
C ILE A 407 3.32 10.18 9.83
N GLU A 408 2.23 10.88 9.51
CA GLU A 408 1.77 12.10 10.19
C GLU A 408 1.63 12.08 11.74
N PRO A 409 1.47 10.95 12.47
CA PRO A 409 1.40 10.99 13.92
C PRO A 409 2.75 11.06 14.65
N ASN A 410 3.89 10.78 14.00
CA ASN A 410 5.17 10.60 14.70
C ASN A 410 6.15 11.73 14.39
N ARG A 411 6.34 12.61 15.38
CA ARG A 411 7.41 13.59 15.33
C ARG A 411 8.76 12.94 15.68
N TRP A 412 9.77 13.31 14.91
CA TRP A 412 11.17 13.02 15.16
C TRP A 412 11.87 14.28 15.64
N SER A 413 12.66 14.16 16.69
CA SER A 413 13.54 15.21 17.18
C SER A 413 14.98 14.99 16.74
N GLN A 414 15.84 16.01 16.85
CA GLN A 414 17.28 15.82 16.64
C GLN A 414 17.89 14.82 17.63
N ALA A 415 17.40 14.78 18.87
CA ALA A 415 17.85 13.79 19.85
C ALA A 415 17.52 12.35 19.42
N ASP A 416 16.40 12.13 18.73
CA ASP A 416 16.04 10.81 18.20
C ASP A 416 16.94 10.39 17.05
N ILE A 417 17.38 11.32 16.20
CA ILE A 417 18.35 11.02 15.14
C ILE A 417 19.72 10.69 15.74
N ARG A 418 20.21 11.47 16.69
CA ARG A 418 21.50 11.19 17.36
C ARG A 418 21.46 9.80 18.03
N TRP A 419 20.36 9.48 18.73
CA TRP A 419 20.15 8.13 19.29
C TRP A 419 20.18 7.04 18.22
N LEU A 420 19.50 7.24 17.09
CA LEU A 420 19.48 6.24 16.01
C LEU A 420 20.90 6.00 15.45
N VAL A 421 21.68 7.06 15.26
CA VAL A 421 23.08 6.98 14.82
C VAL A 421 23.92 6.19 15.83
N GLU A 422 23.84 6.54 17.12
CA GLU A 422 24.55 5.84 18.20
C GLU A 422 24.17 4.35 18.28
N SER A 423 22.88 4.03 18.21
CA SER A 423 22.37 2.65 18.29
C SER A 423 22.75 1.80 17.06
N LEU A 424 22.84 2.39 15.87
CA LEU A 424 23.37 1.72 14.67
C LEU A 424 24.87 1.42 14.82
N LYS A 425 25.64 2.40 15.29
CA LYS A 425 27.10 2.25 15.50
C LYS A 425 27.44 1.26 16.60
N ALA A 426 26.65 1.22 17.68
CA ALA A 426 26.79 0.22 18.75
C ALA A 426 26.61 -1.22 18.25
N ARG A 427 25.92 -1.42 17.12
CA ARG A 427 25.76 -2.71 16.43
C ARG A 427 26.80 -2.97 15.34
N GLY A 428 27.82 -2.11 15.24
CA GLY A 428 28.91 -2.25 14.28
C GLY A 428 28.59 -1.78 12.86
N LEU A 429 27.51 -1.01 12.66
CA LEU A 429 27.20 -0.40 11.37
C LEU A 429 27.86 0.96 11.21
N THR A 430 28.12 1.33 9.96
CA THR A 430 28.50 2.70 9.59
C THR A 430 27.25 3.51 9.30
N ALA A 431 27.09 4.66 9.95
CA ALA A 431 25.94 5.55 9.76
C ALA A 431 26.35 6.78 8.94
N LEU A 432 25.72 6.99 7.79
CA LEU A 432 26.02 8.10 6.87
C LEU A 432 24.88 9.13 6.85
N LEU A 433 25.24 10.41 6.76
CA LEU A 433 24.29 11.50 6.55
C LEU A 433 23.92 11.57 5.07
N GLY A 434 22.69 11.19 4.72
CA GLY A 434 22.16 11.29 3.37
C GLY A 434 21.51 12.64 3.11
N VAL A 435 21.77 13.27 1.96
CA VAL A 435 21.13 14.54 1.59
C VAL A 435 20.68 14.55 0.14
N TYR A 436 19.39 14.84 -0.08
CA TYR A 436 18.85 15.12 -1.41
C TYR A 436 19.36 16.48 -1.91
N LEU A 437 20.00 16.52 -3.07
CA LEU A 437 20.51 17.74 -3.69
C LEU A 437 19.53 18.32 -4.73
N LYS A 438 18.23 18.23 -4.41
CA LYS A 438 17.12 18.70 -5.26
C LYS A 438 16.02 19.33 -4.41
N ALA A 439 15.48 20.45 -4.87
CA ALA A 439 14.37 21.15 -4.21
C ALA A 439 13.00 20.52 -4.57
N GLU A 440 12.83 19.21 -4.37
CA GLU A 440 11.64 18.45 -4.82
C GLU A 440 10.33 19.03 -4.23
N GLY A 441 10.32 19.26 -2.92
CA GLY A 441 9.20 19.82 -2.16
C GLY A 441 8.15 18.77 -1.77
N PRO A 442 6.95 19.20 -1.35
CA PRO A 442 5.87 18.29 -0.96
C PRO A 442 5.25 17.54 -2.16
N ILE A 443 4.91 16.27 -1.95
CA ILE A 443 4.38 15.33 -2.96
C ILE A 443 3.05 14.77 -2.46
N TYR A 444 1.98 14.99 -3.23
CA TYR A 444 0.62 14.54 -2.89
C TYR A 444 0.31 13.17 -3.52
N ARG A 445 1.00 12.12 -3.06
CA ARG A 445 0.83 10.74 -3.53
C ARG A 445 0.86 9.77 -2.35
N TYR A 446 -0.19 8.95 -2.21
CA TYR A 446 -0.42 8.05 -1.06
C TYR A 446 -0.38 8.75 0.32
N GLY A 447 -0.82 10.02 0.37
CA GLY A 447 -0.73 10.90 1.53
C GLY A 447 -0.04 12.22 1.17
N VAL A 448 0.34 13.00 2.18
CA VAL A 448 1.23 14.16 2.01
C VAL A 448 2.66 13.72 2.32
N GLN A 449 3.39 13.38 1.27
CA GLN A 449 4.79 13.01 1.32
C GLN A 449 5.68 14.18 0.84
N GLY A 450 6.97 13.92 0.67
CA GLY A 450 7.98 14.93 0.34
C GLY A 450 8.39 15.75 1.56
N PHE A 451 9.44 16.55 1.37
CA PHE A 451 10.05 17.35 2.42
C PHE A 451 9.86 18.85 2.20
N SER A 452 10.02 19.62 3.28
CA SER A 452 10.03 21.08 3.23
C SER A 452 11.26 21.58 2.46
N VAL A 453 11.01 22.62 1.65
CA VAL A 453 12.03 23.37 0.89
C VAL A 453 11.80 24.88 1.07
N ASP A 454 11.21 25.27 2.20
CA ASP A 454 10.75 26.64 2.47
C ASP A 454 11.92 27.66 2.43
N TRP A 455 13.10 27.27 2.90
CA TRP A 455 14.28 28.12 2.87
C TRP A 455 14.79 28.27 1.44
N LEU A 456 14.86 27.18 0.67
CA LEU A 456 15.22 27.21 -0.75
C LEU A 456 14.21 28.03 -1.57
N GLU A 457 12.92 27.97 -1.25
CA GLU A 457 11.89 28.79 -1.91
C GLU A 457 12.08 30.29 -1.69
N SER A 458 12.69 30.68 -0.56
CA SER A 458 13.11 32.07 -0.29
C SER A 458 14.45 32.44 -0.96
N HIS A 459 15.26 31.45 -1.37
CA HIS A 459 16.56 31.61 -2.02
C HIS A 459 16.56 31.03 -3.46
N ARG A 460 15.56 31.43 -4.27
CA ARG A 460 15.33 30.85 -5.60
C ARG A 460 16.53 30.90 -6.56
N GLY A 461 17.47 31.82 -6.36
CA GLY A 461 18.71 31.90 -7.13
C GLY A 461 19.61 30.66 -7.01
N LEU A 462 19.41 29.84 -5.97
CA LEU A 462 20.14 28.59 -5.75
C LEU A 462 19.50 27.37 -6.44
N ILE A 463 18.30 27.54 -7.01
CA ILE A 463 17.52 26.47 -7.62
C ILE A 463 17.66 26.56 -9.14
N GLY A 464 18.30 25.56 -9.73
CA GLY A 464 18.49 25.44 -11.17
C GLY A 464 17.33 24.78 -11.91
N PHE A 465 17.56 24.49 -13.18
CA PHE A 465 16.63 23.72 -14.00
C PHE A 465 16.32 22.37 -13.36
N ARG A 466 15.07 21.89 -13.51
CA ARG A 466 14.59 20.66 -12.83
C ARG A 466 14.76 20.65 -11.32
N LYS A 467 14.96 21.81 -10.70
CA LYS A 467 15.12 22.00 -9.26
C LYS A 467 16.42 21.41 -8.66
N VAL A 468 17.45 21.18 -9.48
CA VAL A 468 18.78 20.84 -8.95
C VAL A 468 19.38 22.03 -8.21
N LEU A 469 20.27 21.78 -7.25
CA LEU A 469 20.91 22.85 -6.47
C LEU A 469 22.19 23.35 -7.15
N LEU A 470 22.37 24.68 -7.17
CA LEU A 470 23.46 25.37 -7.85
C LEU A 470 24.57 25.80 -6.86
N PHE A 471 25.52 24.92 -6.57
CA PHE A 471 26.57 25.18 -5.56
C PHE A 471 27.65 26.17 -6.01
N ASN A 472 27.69 26.50 -7.30
CA ASN A 472 28.49 27.61 -7.85
C ASN A 472 27.88 28.99 -7.60
N SER A 473 26.68 29.08 -7.00
CA SER A 473 26.03 30.35 -6.66
C SER A 473 26.60 30.95 -5.38
N THR A 474 26.39 32.26 -5.17
CA THR A 474 26.82 32.98 -3.96
C THR A 474 25.63 33.37 -3.08
N LEU A 475 25.83 33.28 -1.77
CA LEU A 475 24.93 33.80 -0.74
C LEU A 475 25.46 35.13 -0.21
N SER A 476 24.58 36.12 -0.08
CA SER A 476 24.90 37.37 0.61
C SER A 476 24.70 37.18 2.11
N ALA A 477 25.77 37.17 2.89
CA ALA A 477 25.66 37.09 4.34
C ALA A 477 25.20 38.42 4.94
N SER A 478 24.54 38.34 6.10
CA SER A 478 24.03 39.48 6.87
C SER A 478 25.12 40.43 7.40
N ASP A 479 26.39 40.03 7.34
CA ASP A 479 27.57 40.84 7.68
C ASP A 479 28.23 41.53 6.47
N GLY A 480 27.66 41.37 5.26
CA GLY A 480 28.16 41.95 4.01
C GLY A 480 29.24 41.14 3.29
N ARG A 481 29.61 39.95 3.77
CA ARG A 481 30.51 39.03 3.03
C ARG A 481 29.69 38.12 2.12
N ASN A 482 30.12 37.97 0.86
CA ASN A 482 29.56 36.96 -0.03
C ASN A 482 30.31 35.64 0.22
N VAL A 483 29.58 34.58 0.53
CA VAL A 483 30.12 33.21 0.70
C VAL A 483 29.54 32.36 -0.42
N THR A 484 30.29 31.40 -0.96
CA THR A 484 29.73 30.49 -1.95
C THR A 484 28.71 29.55 -1.30
N TYR A 485 27.68 29.14 -2.04
CA TYR A 485 26.70 28.21 -1.51
C TYR A 485 27.34 26.86 -1.18
N ALA A 486 28.35 26.44 -1.94
CA ALA A 486 29.21 25.29 -1.62
C ALA A 486 29.81 25.37 -0.21
N GLU A 487 30.55 26.43 0.11
CA GLU A 487 31.17 26.63 1.43
C GLU A 487 30.14 26.73 2.56
N TYR A 488 29.03 27.42 2.32
CA TYR A 488 27.95 27.55 3.29
C TYR A 488 27.32 26.19 3.64
N PHE A 489 27.15 25.34 2.63
CA PHE A 489 26.50 24.04 2.74
C PHE A 489 27.45 23.00 3.32
N SER A 490 28.73 22.98 2.92
CA SER A 490 29.74 22.06 3.45
C SER A 490 30.02 22.30 4.94
N ASP A 491 30.18 23.55 5.38
CA ASP A 491 30.38 23.89 6.80
C ASP A 491 29.22 23.38 7.68
N ARG A 492 27.97 23.45 7.19
CA ARG A 492 26.81 22.94 7.93
C ARG A 492 26.70 21.43 7.88
N LEU A 493 27.02 20.80 6.75
CA LEU A 493 27.09 19.35 6.65
C LEU A 493 28.08 18.80 7.69
N GLU A 494 29.26 19.41 7.80
CA GLU A 494 30.28 18.99 8.76
C GLU A 494 29.82 19.12 10.20
N LYS A 495 29.21 20.27 10.55
CA LYS A 495 28.61 20.46 11.88
C LYS A 495 27.56 19.41 12.20
N ILE A 496 26.70 19.05 11.25
CA ILE A 496 25.71 17.98 11.45
C ILE A 496 26.41 16.62 11.62
N ILE A 497 27.44 16.34 10.82
CA ILE A 497 28.20 15.08 10.94
C ILE A 497 28.83 14.95 12.32
N GLU A 498 29.46 16.01 12.81
CA GLU A 498 30.07 16.06 14.14
C GLU A 498 29.02 15.98 15.26
N ASP A 499 28.00 16.82 15.20
CA ASP A 499 26.97 16.89 16.22
C ASP A 499 26.22 15.57 16.34
N PHE A 500 25.78 14.94 15.24
CA PHE A 500 25.01 13.70 15.30
C PHE A 500 25.89 12.45 15.37
N GLY A 501 27.21 12.58 15.18
CA GLY A 501 28.16 11.48 15.24
C GLY A 501 28.16 10.58 14.00
N PHE A 502 27.80 11.10 12.84
CA PHE A 502 27.84 10.38 11.57
C PHE A 502 29.28 10.03 11.17
N ASP A 503 29.42 8.95 10.39
CA ASP A 503 30.70 8.44 9.92
C ASP A 503 31.12 9.01 8.56
N GLY A 504 30.20 9.66 7.83
CA GLY A 504 30.43 10.25 6.52
C GLY A 504 29.16 10.85 5.91
N VAL A 505 29.28 11.29 4.66
CA VAL A 505 28.18 11.92 3.90
C VAL A 505 27.82 11.10 2.67
N TYR A 506 26.53 11.09 2.32
CA TYR A 506 26.00 10.48 1.12
C TYR A 506 25.16 11.50 0.34
N LEU A 507 25.66 11.94 -0.81
CA LEU A 507 25.05 12.97 -1.64
C LEU A 507 24.25 12.33 -2.78
N MET A 508 22.96 12.66 -2.88
CA MET A 508 22.04 12.02 -3.82
C MET A 508 21.18 13.00 -4.61
N ALA A 509 20.58 12.52 -5.70
CA ALA A 509 19.62 13.26 -6.51
C ALA A 509 20.11 14.62 -7.06
N TRP A 510 21.41 14.74 -7.38
CA TRP A 510 21.99 15.98 -7.92
C TRP A 510 21.78 16.15 -9.44
N ASP A 511 21.62 15.06 -10.20
CA ASP A 511 21.51 15.09 -11.66
C ASP A 511 20.04 14.99 -12.16
N ASP A 512 19.79 15.46 -13.39
CA ASP A 512 18.58 15.19 -14.17
C ASP A 512 18.93 15.06 -15.66
N TRP A 513 18.54 13.96 -16.31
CA TRP A 513 18.93 13.66 -17.69
C TRP A 513 18.52 14.73 -18.72
N ARG A 514 17.59 15.61 -18.37
CA ARG A 514 17.08 16.70 -19.21
C ARG A 514 17.92 17.98 -19.12
N ILE A 515 18.94 18.02 -18.26
CA ILE A 515 19.89 19.13 -18.17
C ILE A 515 20.82 19.06 -19.38
N SER A 516 20.92 20.17 -20.13
CA SER A 516 21.81 20.31 -21.28
C SER A 516 23.19 20.83 -20.85
N GLY A 517 24.27 20.29 -21.43
CA GLY A 517 25.64 20.75 -21.17
C GLY A 517 26.37 19.90 -20.12
N ASP A 518 27.34 20.50 -19.44
CA ASP A 518 28.07 19.85 -18.35
C ASP A 518 27.18 19.74 -17.10
N ARG A 519 26.70 18.52 -16.82
CA ARG A 519 25.77 18.26 -15.71
C ARG A 519 26.48 18.33 -14.35
N LEU A 520 27.80 18.12 -14.29
CA LEU A 520 28.53 18.08 -13.02
C LEU A 520 28.94 19.48 -12.52
N GLN A 521 28.98 20.46 -13.41
CA GLN A 521 29.47 21.83 -13.12
C GLN A 521 28.83 22.48 -11.89
N HIS A 522 27.55 22.22 -11.63
CA HIS A 522 26.84 22.83 -10.51
C HIS A 522 27.06 22.11 -9.17
N LEU A 523 27.57 20.87 -9.18
CA LEU A 523 27.87 20.06 -8.00
C LEU A 523 29.34 20.15 -7.60
N LYS A 524 30.25 20.20 -8.57
CA LYS A 524 31.71 20.15 -8.36
C LYS A 524 32.22 21.06 -7.22
N PRO A 525 31.80 22.34 -7.10
CA PRO A 525 32.25 23.19 -6.00
C PRO A 525 31.93 22.65 -4.60
N LEU A 526 30.81 21.94 -4.43
CA LEU A 526 30.47 21.31 -3.15
C LEU A 526 31.42 20.16 -2.82
N LEU A 527 31.75 19.32 -3.81
CA LEU A 527 32.65 18.18 -3.61
C LEU A 527 34.07 18.65 -3.27
N GLU A 528 34.58 19.63 -4.02
CA GLU A 528 35.88 20.25 -3.76
C GLU A 528 35.92 20.86 -2.35
N SER A 529 34.85 21.57 -1.95
CA SER A 529 34.75 22.14 -0.61
C SER A 529 34.78 21.05 0.47
N LEU A 530 33.93 20.02 0.36
CA LEU A 530 33.89 18.90 1.33
C LEU A 530 35.20 18.13 1.39
N ARG A 531 35.87 17.92 0.25
CA ARG A 531 37.16 17.22 0.19
C ARG A 531 38.27 18.01 0.89
N SER A 532 38.18 19.35 0.83
CA SER A 532 39.15 20.24 1.47
C SER A 532 38.94 20.39 2.98
N SER A 533 37.69 20.33 3.45
CA SER A 533 37.32 20.63 4.83
C SER A 533 37.11 19.37 5.69
N SER A 534 36.72 18.24 5.09
CA SER A 534 36.35 17.03 5.81
C SER A 534 37.36 15.89 5.62
N SER A 535 37.68 15.20 6.71
CA SER A 535 38.40 13.92 6.65
C SER A 535 37.47 12.70 6.56
N LYS A 536 36.15 12.93 6.46
CA LYS A 536 35.14 11.87 6.48
C LYS A 536 34.86 11.37 5.05
N PRO A 537 34.54 10.08 4.87
CA PRO A 537 34.25 9.51 3.56
C PRO A 537 33.04 10.18 2.89
N ILE A 538 33.21 10.50 1.61
CA ILE A 538 32.21 11.12 0.75
C ILE A 538 31.69 10.05 -0.21
N PHE A 539 30.39 9.77 -0.12
CA PHE A 539 29.66 8.96 -1.07
C PHE A 539 28.82 9.87 -1.96
N VAL A 540 28.81 9.61 -3.26
CA VAL A 540 27.99 10.38 -4.21
C VAL A 540 27.29 9.44 -5.18
N GLU A 541 26.01 9.68 -5.44
CA GLU A 541 25.31 8.96 -6.51
C GLU A 541 25.90 9.33 -7.88
N GLY A 542 25.95 8.35 -8.79
CA GLY A 542 26.29 8.60 -10.19
C GLY A 542 25.21 9.42 -10.92
N PRO A 543 25.54 9.89 -12.14
CA PRO A 543 24.59 10.60 -12.99
C PRO A 543 23.37 9.73 -13.34
N GLU A 544 22.26 10.38 -13.74
CA GLU A 544 21.00 9.68 -14.07
C GLU A 544 21.14 8.84 -15.36
N LEU A 545 21.97 9.29 -16.29
CA LEU A 545 22.43 8.51 -17.44
C LEU A 545 23.93 8.24 -17.28
N LEU A 546 24.35 7.02 -17.61
CA LEU A 546 25.77 6.64 -17.58
C LEU A 546 26.57 7.60 -18.47
N ASP A 547 27.44 8.38 -17.83
CA ASP A 547 28.39 9.26 -18.50
C ASP A 547 29.76 9.05 -17.87
N ARG A 548 30.70 8.53 -18.67
CA ARG A 548 32.05 8.21 -18.24
C ARG A 548 32.77 9.42 -17.68
N ARG A 549 32.66 10.57 -18.34
CA ARG A 549 33.38 11.77 -17.94
C ARG A 549 32.94 12.23 -16.55
N SER A 550 31.63 12.36 -16.34
CA SER A 550 31.07 12.69 -15.02
C SER A 550 31.48 11.67 -13.96
N ILE A 551 31.48 10.38 -14.27
CA ILE A 551 31.84 9.33 -13.30
C ILE A 551 33.32 9.41 -12.89
N MET A 552 34.24 9.63 -13.83
CA MET A 552 35.65 9.82 -13.51
C MET A 552 35.88 11.08 -12.67
N GLU A 553 35.25 12.20 -13.03
CA GLU A 553 35.35 13.44 -12.26
C GLU A 553 34.77 13.27 -10.83
N LEU A 554 33.70 12.48 -10.66
CA LEU A 554 33.20 12.14 -9.33
C LEU A 554 34.17 11.26 -8.53
N LEU A 555 34.85 10.30 -9.17
CA LEU A 555 35.85 9.45 -8.53
C LEU A 555 37.11 10.24 -8.11
N GLU A 556 37.40 11.38 -8.74
CA GLU A 556 38.49 12.26 -8.29
C GLU A 556 38.12 12.97 -6.97
N GLU A 557 36.86 13.37 -6.81
CA GLU A 557 36.41 14.26 -5.73
C GLU A 557 35.62 13.56 -4.60
N SER A 558 35.37 12.26 -4.68
CA SER A 558 34.61 11.50 -3.68
C SER A 558 35.21 10.12 -3.42
N ASP A 559 35.07 9.56 -2.22
CA ASP A 559 35.65 8.26 -1.89
C ASP A 559 34.95 7.09 -2.58
N TYR A 560 33.62 7.19 -2.77
CA TYR A 560 32.81 6.18 -3.45
C TYR A 560 31.76 6.80 -4.36
N VAL A 561 31.58 6.20 -5.54
CA VAL A 561 30.52 6.56 -6.49
C VAL A 561 29.52 5.43 -6.60
N VAL A 562 28.23 5.72 -6.33
CA VAL A 562 27.14 4.74 -6.39
C VAL A 562 26.34 4.93 -7.67
N LEU A 563 26.58 4.07 -8.66
CA LEU A 563 25.93 4.14 -9.97
C LEU A 563 24.43 3.86 -9.88
N LYS A 564 23.63 4.63 -10.64
CA LYS A 564 22.18 4.44 -10.75
C LYS A 564 21.82 3.31 -11.72
N THR A 565 21.92 2.08 -11.24
CA THR A 565 21.66 0.87 -12.03
C THR A 565 20.19 0.41 -11.92
N ALA A 566 19.29 1.09 -12.65
CA ALA A 566 17.83 0.82 -12.62
C ALA A 566 17.17 0.85 -14.01
N PRO A 567 17.70 0.15 -15.03
CA PRO A 567 17.28 0.32 -16.42
C PRO A 567 15.76 0.11 -16.63
N LEU A 568 15.14 -0.86 -15.94
CA LEU A 568 13.69 -1.05 -16.03
C LEU A 568 12.91 0.14 -15.47
N ILE A 569 13.27 0.61 -14.27
CA ILE A 569 12.58 1.71 -13.58
C ILE A 569 12.77 3.03 -14.33
N THR A 570 13.99 3.32 -14.77
CA THR A 570 14.31 4.51 -15.58
C THR A 570 13.48 4.57 -16.85
N LYS A 571 13.27 3.43 -17.51
CA LYS A 571 12.47 3.34 -18.73
C LYS A 571 10.97 3.41 -18.48
N LEU A 572 10.45 2.57 -17.58
CA LEU A 572 9.01 2.44 -17.37
C LEU A 572 8.40 3.62 -16.62
N TYR A 573 9.12 4.14 -15.62
CA TYR A 573 8.58 5.13 -14.71
C TYR A 573 9.09 6.55 -15.01
N TYR A 574 10.39 6.70 -15.26
CA TYR A 574 10.97 8.02 -15.55
C TYR A 574 10.93 8.41 -17.03
N ALA A 575 10.53 7.48 -17.91
CA ALA A 575 10.34 7.69 -19.35
C ALA A 575 11.55 8.38 -20.01
N ALA A 576 12.76 8.03 -19.59
CA ALA A 576 13.97 8.54 -20.23
C ALA A 576 13.96 8.11 -21.70
N GLU A 577 14.20 9.07 -22.61
CA GLU A 577 14.07 8.89 -24.07
C GLU A 577 15.16 8.01 -24.68
N ASP A 578 16.18 7.63 -23.91
CA ASP A 578 17.28 6.85 -24.45
C ASP A 578 16.82 5.45 -24.88
N ASN A 579 17.33 5.03 -26.04
CA ASN A 579 17.00 3.80 -26.75
C ASN A 579 17.57 2.55 -26.04
N ALA A 580 17.46 2.49 -24.72
CA ALA A 580 18.05 1.49 -23.85
C ALA A 580 17.11 0.27 -23.75
N SER A 581 17.42 -0.77 -24.52
CA SER A 581 17.12 -2.13 -24.07
C SER A 581 18.03 -2.46 -22.87
N LEU A 582 17.64 -3.41 -22.01
CA LEU A 582 18.50 -3.90 -20.92
C LEU A 582 19.91 -4.28 -21.43
N LEU A 583 19.98 -4.82 -22.65
CA LEU A 583 21.21 -5.21 -23.35
C LEU A 583 22.10 -4.02 -23.71
N ASN A 584 21.51 -2.89 -24.13
CA ASN A 584 22.28 -1.68 -24.44
C ASN A 584 22.89 -1.12 -23.15
N TYR A 585 22.10 -1.04 -22.07
CA TYR A 585 22.60 -0.61 -20.77
C TYR A 585 23.71 -1.53 -20.25
N GLU A 586 23.57 -2.86 -20.40
CA GLU A 586 24.60 -3.84 -20.03
C GLU A 586 25.91 -3.62 -20.79
N ARG A 587 25.83 -3.40 -22.12
CA ARG A 587 27.00 -3.11 -22.94
C ARG A 587 27.68 -1.81 -22.50
N ASP A 588 26.91 -0.75 -22.32
CA ASP A 588 27.45 0.56 -21.98
C ASP A 588 28.07 0.56 -20.57
N LEU A 589 27.48 -0.17 -19.62
CA LEU A 589 28.05 -0.40 -18.29
C LEU A 589 29.33 -1.23 -18.33
N THR A 590 29.39 -2.27 -19.18
CA THR A 590 30.60 -3.09 -19.36
C THR A 590 31.73 -2.25 -19.95
N THR A 591 31.46 -1.48 -21.01
CA THR A 591 32.43 -0.55 -21.62
C THR A 591 32.92 0.48 -20.61
N LEU A 592 32.02 1.04 -19.80
CA LEU A 592 32.40 1.97 -18.74
C LEU A 592 33.40 1.32 -17.77
N LEU A 593 33.12 0.12 -17.26
CA LEU A 593 34.01 -0.54 -16.31
C LEU A 593 35.35 -0.92 -16.95
N ASP A 594 35.36 -1.42 -18.18
CA ASP A 594 36.59 -1.80 -18.89
C ASP A 594 37.56 -0.62 -19.03
N GLU A 595 37.03 0.60 -19.17
CA GLU A 595 37.80 1.83 -19.33
C GLU A 595 38.24 2.50 -18.01
N ILE A 596 37.67 2.09 -16.87
CA ILE A 596 38.05 2.61 -15.55
C ILE A 596 39.20 1.78 -14.98
N PRO A 597 40.26 2.40 -14.41
CA PRO A 597 41.36 1.67 -13.77
C PRO A 597 40.89 0.71 -12.68
N GLU A 598 41.54 -0.45 -12.53
CA GLU A 598 41.12 -1.45 -11.53
C GLU A 598 41.11 -0.91 -10.10
N GLU A 599 42.00 0.03 -9.77
CA GLU A 599 42.04 0.71 -8.47
C GLU A 599 40.76 1.50 -8.19
N ASP A 600 40.25 2.23 -9.18
CA ASP A 600 39.03 3.03 -9.06
C ASP A 600 37.75 2.20 -9.18
N ARG A 601 37.81 1.03 -9.85
CA ARG A 601 36.67 0.08 -9.89
C ARG A 601 36.24 -0.36 -8.51
N SER A 602 37.16 -0.43 -7.55
CA SER A 602 36.86 -0.79 -6.16
C SER A 602 35.96 0.24 -5.45
N ARG A 603 35.95 1.48 -5.94
CA ARG A 603 35.18 2.60 -5.39
C ARG A 603 33.82 2.78 -6.08
N LEU A 604 33.55 1.98 -7.11
CA LEU A 604 32.27 1.97 -7.83
C LEU A 604 31.33 0.92 -7.26
N LEU A 605 30.16 1.37 -6.81
CA LEU A 605 29.10 0.53 -6.27
C LEU A 605 27.90 0.58 -7.21
N PHE A 606 27.16 -0.52 -7.36
CA PHE A 606 25.88 -0.51 -8.07
C PHE A 606 24.71 -0.27 -7.11
N SER A 607 23.54 0.07 -7.63
CA SER A 607 22.33 0.27 -6.83
C SER A 607 21.26 -0.78 -7.13
N ALA A 608 20.75 -1.46 -6.12
CA ALA A 608 19.59 -2.35 -6.20
C ALA A 608 18.33 -1.56 -5.83
N TYR A 609 17.53 -1.14 -6.82
CA TYR A 609 16.28 -0.43 -6.58
C TYR A 609 15.13 -1.40 -6.29
N THR A 610 14.50 -1.25 -5.12
CA THR A 610 13.48 -2.18 -4.62
C THR A 610 12.06 -1.64 -4.84
N PHE A 611 11.61 -0.73 -4.00
CA PHE A 611 10.26 -0.17 -4.00
C PHE A 611 10.30 1.25 -3.46
N SER A 612 9.82 2.22 -4.24
CA SER A 612 9.57 3.56 -3.72
C SER A 612 8.09 3.72 -3.37
N PHE A 613 7.82 3.99 -2.09
CA PHE A 613 6.48 4.30 -1.61
C PHE A 613 6.04 5.68 -2.07
N VAL A 614 6.91 6.69 -1.90
CA VAL A 614 6.61 8.08 -2.25
C VAL A 614 6.32 8.22 -3.75
N ASP A 615 7.12 7.57 -4.59
CA ASP A 615 6.92 7.60 -6.04
C ASP A 615 5.88 6.59 -6.51
N GLY A 616 5.64 5.50 -5.78
CA GLY A 616 4.55 4.57 -6.06
C GLY A 616 4.85 3.54 -7.15
N TRP A 617 6.12 3.18 -7.33
CA TRP A 617 6.55 2.12 -8.24
C TRP A 617 7.38 1.08 -7.47
N PHE A 618 7.37 -0.17 -7.93
CA PHE A 618 8.19 -1.25 -7.39
C PHE A 618 8.92 -1.99 -8.51
N ASN A 619 10.11 -2.50 -8.22
CA ASN A 619 10.86 -3.39 -9.09
C ASN A 619 10.47 -4.85 -8.77
N PRO A 620 9.91 -5.62 -9.73
CA PRO A 620 9.57 -7.01 -9.48
C PRO A 620 10.79 -7.82 -9.02
N ALA A 621 10.61 -8.68 -8.00
CA ALA A 621 11.71 -9.46 -7.42
C ALA A 621 12.49 -10.29 -8.45
N ILE A 622 11.81 -10.85 -9.45
CA ILE A 622 12.45 -11.61 -10.54
C ILE A 622 13.37 -10.71 -11.37
N GLU A 623 12.92 -9.49 -11.70
CA GLU A 623 13.72 -8.55 -12.48
C GLU A 623 14.92 -8.07 -11.67
N LEU A 624 14.70 -7.63 -10.43
CA LEU A 624 15.78 -7.20 -9.55
C LEU A 624 16.82 -8.31 -9.35
N GLN A 625 16.39 -9.57 -9.25
CA GLN A 625 17.31 -10.71 -9.19
C GLN A 625 18.16 -10.87 -10.47
N LEU A 626 17.56 -10.66 -11.65
CA LEU A 626 18.27 -10.69 -12.93
C LEU A 626 19.29 -9.54 -13.03
N GLU A 627 18.87 -8.32 -12.70
CA GLU A 627 19.72 -7.13 -12.67
C GLU A 627 20.93 -7.34 -11.74
N VAL A 628 20.69 -7.76 -10.49
CA VAL A 628 21.74 -7.99 -9.50
C VAL A 628 22.72 -9.09 -9.96
N ASN A 629 22.21 -10.21 -10.48
CA ASN A 629 23.09 -11.27 -10.99
C ASN A 629 23.98 -10.76 -12.13
N ARG A 630 23.44 -9.91 -13.01
CA ARG A 630 24.19 -9.29 -14.12
C ARG A 630 25.29 -8.37 -13.61
N TYR A 631 25.00 -7.49 -12.67
CA TYR A 631 26.01 -6.59 -12.10
C TYR A 631 27.14 -7.36 -11.40
N THR A 632 26.82 -8.43 -10.68
CA THR A 632 27.86 -9.32 -10.11
C THR A 632 28.70 -10.01 -11.19
N MET A 633 28.10 -10.42 -12.32
CA MET A 633 28.84 -11.05 -13.44
C MET A 633 29.75 -10.05 -14.18
N ILE A 634 29.32 -8.80 -14.32
CA ILE A 634 30.03 -7.74 -15.04
C ILE A 634 31.29 -7.26 -14.29
N GLY A 635 31.36 -7.48 -12.97
CA GLY A 635 32.61 -7.29 -12.21
C GLY A 635 32.52 -6.42 -10.97
N PHE A 636 31.32 -6.00 -10.55
CA PHE A 636 31.17 -5.34 -9.25
C PHE A 636 31.46 -6.31 -8.11
N LYS A 637 32.47 -5.99 -7.29
CA LYS A 637 32.98 -6.87 -6.21
C LYS A 637 32.99 -6.24 -4.83
N GLU A 638 33.01 -4.92 -4.73
CA GLU A 638 33.20 -4.22 -3.45
C GLU A 638 31.88 -3.88 -2.74
N GLY A 639 30.80 -3.63 -3.48
CA GLY A 639 29.52 -3.39 -2.84
C GLY A 639 28.39 -2.88 -3.70
N TYR A 640 27.30 -2.57 -3.00
CA TYR A 640 26.08 -2.00 -3.57
C TYR A 640 25.29 -1.18 -2.55
N ALA A 641 24.38 -0.37 -3.07
CA ALA A 641 23.34 0.30 -2.30
C ALA A 641 21.95 -0.27 -2.60
N ILE A 642 21.23 -0.71 -1.58
CA ILE A 642 19.81 -1.02 -1.64
C ILE A 642 19.06 0.31 -1.55
N GLN A 643 18.55 0.77 -2.69
CA GLN A 643 17.80 2.01 -2.79
C GLN A 643 16.35 1.77 -2.36
N TYR A 644 15.88 2.62 -1.45
CA TYR A 644 14.60 2.51 -0.77
C TYR A 644 14.49 1.23 0.07
N ALA A 645 15.47 1.07 0.97
CA ALA A 645 15.50 0.01 1.98
C ALA A 645 14.43 0.25 3.07
N ASP A 646 13.17 0.35 2.66
CA ASP A 646 12.02 0.69 3.48
C ASP A 646 11.41 -0.54 4.12
N ARG A 647 10.63 -0.38 5.20
CA ARG A 647 9.82 -1.50 5.73
C ARG A 647 8.74 -1.98 4.74
N TYR A 648 8.50 -1.26 3.66
CA TYR A 648 7.42 -1.51 2.69
C TYR A 648 7.84 -2.35 1.48
N VAL A 649 9.10 -2.77 1.38
CA VAL A 649 9.55 -3.65 0.29
C VAL A 649 8.76 -4.96 0.32
N PRO A 650 8.07 -5.33 -0.78
CA PRO A 650 7.05 -6.40 -0.75
C PRO A 650 7.63 -7.82 -0.87
N TYR A 651 8.94 -7.99 -0.70
CA TYR A 651 9.62 -9.29 -0.84
C TYR A 651 10.85 -9.37 0.04
N LYS A 652 11.24 -10.61 0.34
CA LYS A 652 12.46 -10.92 1.11
C LYS A 652 13.70 -10.51 0.32
N ILE A 653 14.64 -9.86 0.99
CA ILE A 653 16.02 -9.70 0.53
C ILE A 653 16.91 -10.63 1.35
N SER A 654 17.73 -11.42 0.69
CA SER A 654 18.66 -12.37 1.31
C SER A 654 20.07 -12.12 0.81
N ILE A 655 21.07 -12.47 1.61
CA ILE A 655 22.49 -12.37 1.21
C ILE A 655 23.01 -13.77 0.87
N LYS A 656 23.72 -13.92 -0.26
CA LYS A 656 24.36 -15.18 -0.64
C LYS A 656 25.28 -15.65 0.49
N PRO A 657 25.21 -16.91 0.95
CA PRO A 657 26.20 -17.42 1.88
C PRO A 657 27.59 -17.37 1.24
N ILE A 658 28.63 -17.14 2.05
CA ILE A 658 30.02 -17.26 1.59
C ILE A 658 30.21 -18.73 1.16
N SER A 659 30.45 -18.97 -0.13
CA SER A 659 30.88 -20.29 -0.58
C SER A 659 32.21 -20.60 0.08
N ARG A 660 32.23 -21.60 0.96
CA ARG A 660 33.47 -22.10 1.57
C ARG A 660 34.38 -22.73 0.54
#